data_AF-A0A2T5M9P4-F1
#
_entry.id   AF-A0A2T5M9P4-F1
#
_cell.length_a   1.000
_cell.length_b   1.000
_cell.length_c   1.000
_cell.angle_alpha   90.00
_cell.angle_beta   90.00
_cell.angle_gamma   90.00
#
_symmetry.space_group_name_H-M   'P 1'
#
loop_
_entity.id
_entity.type
_entity.pdbx_description
1 polymer ?
#
loop_
_entity_poly.entity_id
_entity_poly.type
_entity_poly.pdbx_seq_one_letter_code
_entity_poly.pdbx_strand_id
1 'polypeptide(L)'
;MARSPQLSLQASSPVSSSDKENLQSSTHIRKRNQIQTMPSAGKKAKRQRLGNSTSNVQVSSQAQPPHNNRAEFYDPDQDEKERRQIRKGLRDLTRDLNDSRNEYLQAGNSGIQDTILKANQYFRNIKQTSDATIDSRLLVNAADLSYKKTAQLVLGDSGAGIDVDEFVSKCIAFMRAGPEDPSTVASSTQRRRAPRRTQPDPDISDDEDQGDGMNWDWLGRAACFRHSSRPSVSGFLLGPLSVQKRTRQIAQRRARERIDPSQAVRPQELREEDLDKQETANLTVMCTSINKLLVDTRNHGEDSAQQVLDNEPELPTPEQAQEVMAQYNIADDGGVPLFNFCINPKSFGQSVENLFYLSFLVRDGTVGISVDSRGLPTLHPSKPFAPREAQRRGVQKHQSVFSLDFDTWRELIEVYNIKDSIIPHREEEKDNTAQGWIRMSSGSIAVFSPVNLTPSVRETITSLGGNVKYIAALDLEHHLHLTPWKNAFPEAEIIAPEGLWEKRQSNPEFKDTPFKHIFRQENYGQQRISEEFDAEFETEYVYGHQSRELVFLHKPSRTLIEGDLLFNLPAREQYSKTGESATSGIWTTILKPLMTTTPPATWQKRFVWYVLSKRDRKAFTESMRRIDKWEFNRLIPCHGDVIESGAQGVFRTVMEWFLTN
;
A
#
# COMPACT_ATOMS: atom_id res chain seq x y z
N MET A 1 -3.90 17.51 81.62
CA MET A 1 -4.53 18.84 81.77
C MET A 1 -5.49 18.99 80.60
N ALA A 2 -6.75 18.56 80.78
CA ALA A 2 -7.94 19.41 81.00
C ALA A 2 -8.36 20.14 79.71
N ARG A 3 -9.59 20.10 79.18
CA ARG A 3 -10.91 19.53 79.53
C ARG A 3 -11.75 19.65 78.24
N SER A 4 -12.59 18.67 77.92
CA SER A 4 -13.77 18.84 77.03
C SER A 4 -14.87 19.65 77.76
N PRO A 5 -15.88 20.20 77.06
CA PRO A 5 -17.17 19.51 76.90
C PRO A 5 -17.79 19.68 75.48
N GLN A 6 -18.49 18.68 74.89
CA GLN A 6 -19.95 18.41 74.99
C GLN A 6 -20.82 19.59 74.50
N LEU A 7 -21.87 19.46 73.65
CA LEU A 7 -22.88 18.40 73.53
C LEU A 7 -23.81 18.68 72.31
N SER A 8 -24.36 17.60 71.71
CA SER A 8 -25.78 17.39 71.28
C SER A 8 -26.36 18.23 70.11
N LEU A 9 -27.25 17.75 69.22
CA LEU A 9 -28.48 16.95 69.39
C LEU A 9 -28.91 16.25 68.06
N GLN A 10 -29.48 15.04 68.18
CA GLN A 10 -30.73 14.49 67.57
C GLN A 10 -31.05 14.72 66.06
N ALA A 11 -31.68 13.84 65.28
CA ALA A 11 -32.61 12.75 65.53
C ALA A 11 -32.66 11.73 64.36
N SER A 12 -33.30 10.61 64.67
CA SER A 12 -33.53 9.34 63.95
C SER A 12 -34.73 9.29 62.98
N SER A 13 -34.58 8.49 61.90
CA SER A 13 -35.56 7.52 61.30
C SER A 13 -36.90 8.05 60.71
N PRO A 14 -37.68 7.34 59.84
CA PRO A 14 -37.85 5.87 59.58
C PRO A 14 -37.71 5.44 58.08
N VAL A 15 -37.54 4.18 57.67
CA VAL A 15 -38.30 2.90 57.76
C VAL A 15 -39.66 2.88 57.01
N SER A 16 -39.64 2.16 55.87
CA SER A 16 -40.64 1.20 55.31
C SER A 16 -42.15 1.40 55.45
N SER A 17 -42.88 1.21 54.34
CA SER A 17 -44.02 0.26 54.16
C SER A 17 -44.86 0.71 52.94
N SER A 18 -44.87 0.01 51.81
CA SER A 18 -45.86 -1.02 51.42
C SER A 18 -47.33 -0.61 51.55
N ASP A 19 -48.01 -0.47 50.39
CA ASP A 19 -49.43 -0.76 50.10
C ASP A 19 -49.56 -0.79 48.54
N LYS A 20 -49.98 -1.87 47.86
CA LYS A 20 -51.36 -2.35 47.62
C LYS A 20 -52.31 -1.18 47.25
N GLU A 21 -52.95 -1.11 46.09
CA GLU A 21 -53.87 -2.09 45.50
C GLU A 21 -54.04 -1.93 43.98
N ASN A 22 -54.49 -3.04 43.38
CA ASN A 22 -55.05 -3.18 42.04
C ASN A 22 -56.30 -2.31 41.81
N LEU A 23 -56.45 -1.77 40.60
CA LEU A 23 -57.75 -1.66 39.95
C LEU A 23 -57.67 -2.21 38.52
N GLN A 24 -58.58 -3.14 38.27
CA GLN A 24 -58.78 -3.90 37.05
C GLN A 24 -59.64 -3.11 36.06
N SER A 25 -59.35 -3.24 34.76
CA SER A 25 -60.39 -3.61 33.80
C SER A 25 -59.75 -4.35 32.62
N SER A 26 -60.19 -5.58 32.41
CA SER A 26 -59.81 -6.47 31.33
C SER A 26 -61.09 -7.01 30.70
N THR A 27 -61.21 -6.96 29.38
CA THR A 27 -62.12 -7.77 28.55
C THR A 27 -61.85 -7.36 27.08
N HIS A 28 -61.65 -8.20 26.07
CA HIS A 28 -62.03 -9.60 25.89
C HIS A 28 -61.07 -10.34 24.93
N ILE A 29 -60.94 -11.63 25.24
CA ILE A 29 -60.36 -12.73 24.46
C ILE A 29 -61.43 -13.26 23.48
N ARG A 30 -61.08 -13.74 22.27
CA ARG A 30 -61.28 -15.16 21.81
C ARG A 30 -61.43 -15.41 20.30
N LYS A 31 -60.66 -16.42 19.87
CA LYS A 31 -60.98 -17.66 19.09
C LYS A 31 -61.53 -17.51 17.66
N ARG A 32 -60.92 -18.14 16.63
CA ARG A 32 -60.81 -19.58 16.25
C ARG A 32 -61.99 -20.06 15.38
N ASN A 33 -61.66 -20.93 14.41
CA ASN A 33 -62.51 -21.85 13.60
C ASN A 33 -63.18 -21.21 12.36
N GLN A 34 -63.47 -21.85 11.23
CA GLN A 34 -63.28 -23.21 10.65
C GLN A 34 -63.83 -23.15 9.20
N ILE A 35 -63.25 -23.96 8.29
CA ILE A 35 -63.88 -24.83 7.25
C ILE A 35 -64.81 -24.21 6.17
N GLN A 36 -64.54 -24.55 4.88
CA GLN A 36 -65.41 -25.21 3.86
C GLN A 36 -64.86 -24.88 2.44
N THR A 37 -64.78 -25.74 1.40
CA THR A 37 -65.32 -27.07 0.99
C THR A 37 -64.63 -27.47 -0.36
N MET A 38 -64.04 -28.67 -0.59
CA MET A 38 -64.57 -29.99 -1.05
C MET A 38 -65.06 -30.06 -2.53
N PRO A 39 -65.03 -31.22 -3.28
CA PRO A 39 -65.07 -32.63 -2.80
C PRO A 39 -64.32 -33.77 -3.56
N SER A 40 -64.17 -34.92 -2.86
CA SER A 40 -64.22 -36.37 -3.25
C SER A 40 -63.21 -36.96 -4.27
N ALA A 41 -62.75 -38.22 -4.32
CA ALA A 41 -62.87 -39.50 -3.60
C ALA A 41 -61.63 -40.35 -4.04
N GLY A 42 -60.89 -41.13 -3.23
CA GLY A 42 -61.21 -42.49 -2.77
C GLY A 42 -60.14 -43.53 -3.21
N LYS A 43 -59.82 -44.48 -2.30
CA LYS A 43 -59.08 -45.78 -2.42
C LYS A 43 -57.55 -45.77 -2.15
N LYS A 44 -57.08 -46.33 -1.01
CA LYS A 44 -56.65 -47.76 -0.73
C LYS A 44 -55.34 -48.10 -1.49
N ALA A 45 -54.28 -48.72 -0.96
CA ALA A 45 -54.14 -49.66 0.15
C ALA A 45 -52.68 -49.76 0.66
N LYS A 46 -52.56 -50.26 1.89
CA LYS A 46 -51.35 -50.73 2.59
C LYS A 46 -51.07 -52.18 2.15
N ARG A 47 -49.85 -52.56 1.76
CA ARG A 47 -49.33 -53.91 2.06
C ARG A 47 -47.82 -54.04 1.90
N GLN A 48 -47.28 -54.83 2.81
CA GLN A 48 -45.88 -55.10 3.11
C GLN A 48 -45.48 -56.46 2.51
N ARG A 49 -44.20 -56.57 2.13
CA ARG A 49 -43.33 -57.77 2.08
C ARG A 49 -43.68 -58.93 1.13
N LEU A 50 -42.72 -59.27 0.27
CA LEU A 50 -41.94 -60.53 0.18
C LEU A 50 -41.05 -60.34 -1.08
N GLY A 51 -39.75 -60.62 -1.08
CA GLY A 51 -39.12 -61.86 -0.66
C GLY A 51 -38.82 -62.69 -1.90
N ASN A 52 -37.55 -62.64 -2.33
CA ASN A 52 -36.82 -63.58 -3.20
C ASN A 52 -37.45 -64.02 -4.54
N SER A 53 -36.75 -63.70 -5.64
CA SER A 53 -36.36 -64.74 -6.58
C SER A 53 -35.14 -64.35 -7.41
N THR A 54 -34.25 -65.32 -7.55
CA THR A 54 -32.96 -65.34 -8.22
C THR A 54 -33.06 -65.51 -9.74
N SER A 55 -31.95 -65.22 -10.44
CA SER A 55 -31.50 -65.70 -11.77
C SER A 55 -32.31 -65.22 -13.00
N ASN A 56 -31.74 -64.86 -14.16
CA ASN A 56 -30.37 -64.98 -14.69
C ASN A 56 -30.21 -64.10 -15.97
N VAL A 57 -29.03 -63.48 -16.09
CA VAL A 57 -28.15 -63.42 -17.28
C VAL A 57 -28.68 -62.89 -18.62
N GLN A 58 -28.12 -61.77 -19.09
CA GLN A 58 -27.25 -61.80 -20.27
C GLN A 58 -26.27 -60.61 -20.35
N VAL A 59 -25.05 -60.98 -20.73
CA VAL A 59 -23.77 -60.26 -20.70
C VAL A 59 -23.64 -59.25 -21.84
N SER A 60 -23.03 -58.08 -21.58
CA SER A 60 -22.13 -57.45 -22.54
C SER A 60 -20.90 -56.88 -21.84
N SER A 61 -19.76 -57.42 -22.25
CA SER A 61 -18.41 -57.26 -21.78
C SER A 61 -17.83 -55.85 -21.96
N GLN A 62 -17.34 -55.27 -20.85
CA GLN A 62 -16.03 -54.61 -20.85
C GLN A 62 -15.27 -55.10 -19.62
N ALA A 63 -14.25 -55.91 -19.88
CA ALA A 63 -13.31 -56.40 -18.89
C ALA A 63 -12.48 -55.21 -18.37
N GLN A 64 -12.67 -54.84 -17.11
CA GLN A 64 -11.63 -54.18 -16.34
C GLN A 64 -10.78 -55.27 -15.65
N PRO A 65 -9.44 -55.12 -15.61
CA PRO A 65 -8.58 -56.07 -14.93
C PRO A 65 -8.88 -56.09 -13.42
N PRO A 66 -8.57 -57.19 -12.71
CA PRO A 66 -8.89 -57.30 -11.30
C PRO A 66 -7.94 -56.40 -10.51
N HIS A 67 -8.41 -55.22 -10.10
CA HIS A 67 -7.67 -54.43 -9.11
C HIS A 67 -7.83 -55.10 -7.74
N ASN A 68 -6.86 -55.95 -7.44
CA ASN A 68 -6.64 -56.61 -6.15
C ASN A 68 -6.33 -55.63 -4.98
N ASN A 69 -6.58 -54.31 -5.16
CA ASN A 69 -6.24 -53.25 -4.20
C ASN A 69 -7.46 -52.69 -3.45
N ARG A 70 -8.68 -53.15 -3.74
CA ARG A 70 -9.87 -52.58 -3.07
C ARG A 70 -9.88 -52.89 -1.57
N ALA A 71 -9.39 -54.07 -1.19
CA ALA A 71 -9.20 -54.49 0.20
C ALA A 71 -8.08 -53.74 0.94
N GLU A 72 -7.17 -53.06 0.24
CA GLU A 72 -6.11 -52.26 0.87
C GLU A 72 -6.69 -51.04 1.59
N PHE A 73 -7.76 -50.44 1.06
CA PHE A 73 -8.35 -49.21 1.60
C PHE A 73 -9.76 -49.41 2.18
N TYR A 74 -10.52 -50.40 1.70
CA TYR A 74 -11.88 -50.66 2.18
C TYR A 74 -12.23 -52.15 2.17
N ASP A 75 -12.63 -52.66 3.33
CA ASP A 75 -13.05 -54.04 3.54
C ASP A 75 -14.33 -54.06 4.41
N PRO A 76 -15.51 -54.30 3.79
CA PRO A 76 -16.77 -54.39 4.52
C PRO A 76 -16.84 -55.63 5.43
N ASP A 77 -16.03 -56.66 5.16
CA ASP A 77 -16.02 -57.94 5.87
C ASP A 77 -14.82 -58.09 6.83
N GLN A 78 -14.15 -56.97 7.16
CA GLN A 78 -13.04 -56.93 8.13
C GLN A 78 -13.39 -57.65 9.45
N ASP A 79 -12.46 -58.48 9.95
CA ASP A 79 -12.65 -59.27 11.17
C ASP A 79 -13.15 -58.41 12.35
N GLU A 80 -14.22 -58.88 12.98
CA GLU A 80 -14.92 -58.10 14.01
C GLU A 80 -14.07 -57.91 15.28
N LYS A 81 -13.16 -58.85 15.58
CA LYS A 81 -12.27 -58.72 16.75
C LYS A 81 -11.18 -57.69 16.47
N GLU A 82 -10.59 -57.69 15.29
CA GLU A 82 -9.63 -56.67 14.87
C GLU A 82 -10.27 -55.27 14.90
N ARG A 83 -11.46 -55.14 14.32
CA ARG A 83 -12.24 -53.90 14.32
C ARG A 83 -12.57 -53.41 15.72
N ARG A 84 -12.94 -54.32 16.63
CA ARG A 84 -13.21 -54.01 18.04
C ARG A 84 -11.94 -53.52 18.75
N GLN A 85 -10.78 -54.11 18.45
CA GLN A 85 -9.50 -53.70 19.02
C GLN A 85 -9.10 -52.30 18.55
N ILE A 86 -9.24 -52.00 17.25
CA ILE A 86 -8.96 -50.67 16.69
C ILE A 86 -9.87 -49.60 17.30
N ARG A 87 -11.19 -49.87 17.33
CA ARG A 87 -12.17 -48.96 17.95
C ARG A 87 -11.88 -48.72 19.43
N LYS A 88 -11.48 -49.76 20.16
CA LYS A 88 -11.09 -49.63 21.56
C LYS A 88 -9.85 -48.73 21.68
N GLY A 89 -8.81 -48.99 20.87
CA GLY A 89 -7.58 -48.18 20.85
C GLY A 89 -7.83 -46.70 20.58
N LEU A 90 -8.62 -46.37 19.55
CA LEU A 90 -8.97 -44.97 19.24
C LEU A 90 -9.80 -44.29 20.34
N ARG A 91 -10.72 -45.03 21.00
CA ARG A 91 -11.49 -44.51 22.14
C ARG A 91 -10.62 -44.31 23.37
N ASP A 92 -9.70 -45.22 23.63
CA ASP A 92 -8.73 -45.09 24.73
C ASP A 92 -7.83 -43.86 24.47
N LEU A 93 -7.31 -43.68 23.26
CA LEU A 93 -6.58 -42.45 22.88
C LEU A 93 -7.42 -41.18 23.04
N THR A 94 -8.71 -41.23 22.68
CA THR A 94 -9.63 -40.09 22.86
C THR A 94 -9.87 -39.79 24.33
N ARG A 95 -10.00 -40.82 25.18
CA ARG A 95 -10.13 -40.65 26.63
C ARG A 95 -8.86 -40.04 27.20
N ASP A 96 -7.70 -40.62 26.90
CA ASP A 96 -6.41 -40.17 27.40
C ASP A 96 -6.10 -38.72 26.97
N LEU A 97 -6.43 -38.34 25.73
CA LEU A 97 -6.31 -36.96 25.23
C LEU A 97 -7.17 -35.96 26.03
N ASN A 98 -8.37 -36.38 26.46
CA ASN A 98 -9.28 -35.53 27.22
C ASN A 98 -8.93 -35.49 28.72
N ASP A 99 -8.53 -36.62 29.30
CA ASP A 99 -8.19 -36.73 30.72
C ASP A 99 -6.88 -35.99 31.03
N SER A 100 -5.88 -36.09 30.15
CA SER A 100 -4.58 -35.40 30.27
C SER A 100 -4.54 -34.05 29.56
N ARG A 101 -5.70 -33.46 29.24
CA ARG A 101 -5.81 -32.19 28.47
C ARG A 101 -4.91 -31.08 29.02
N ASN A 102 -4.96 -30.85 30.34
CA ASN A 102 -4.20 -29.77 30.98
C ASN A 102 -2.70 -30.04 31.00
N GLU A 103 -2.29 -31.30 31.13
CA GLU A 103 -0.88 -31.71 31.11
C GLU A 103 -0.29 -31.55 29.70
N TYR A 104 -1.04 -31.95 28.68
CA TYR A 104 -0.63 -31.85 27.29
C TYR A 104 -0.51 -30.40 26.79
N LEU A 105 -1.17 -29.45 27.42
CA LEU A 105 -1.04 -28.03 27.14
C LEU A 105 0.29 -27.43 27.65
N GLN A 106 0.96 -28.08 28.62
CA GLN A 106 2.20 -27.57 29.20
C GLN A 106 3.37 -27.58 28.20
N ALA A 107 4.29 -26.62 28.35
CA ALA A 107 5.50 -26.52 27.55
C ALA A 107 6.38 -27.76 27.72
N GLY A 108 6.95 -28.26 26.61
CA GLY A 108 7.81 -29.46 26.61
C GLY A 108 7.07 -30.81 26.62
N ASN A 109 5.74 -30.85 26.84
CA ASN A 109 4.98 -32.09 26.78
C ASN A 109 4.66 -32.51 25.33
N SER A 110 5.01 -33.74 24.91
CA SER A 110 4.78 -34.27 23.56
C SER A 110 3.48 -35.07 23.40
N GLY A 111 2.63 -35.15 24.43
CA GLY A 111 1.49 -36.08 24.47
C GLY A 111 0.47 -35.94 23.34
N ILE A 112 0.26 -34.73 22.80
CA ILE A 112 -0.59 -34.52 21.61
C ILE A 112 0.05 -35.16 20.38
N GLN A 113 1.35 -34.95 20.18
CA GLN A 113 2.12 -35.54 19.08
C GLN A 113 2.13 -37.08 19.21
N ASP A 114 2.38 -37.61 20.40
CA ASP A 114 2.39 -39.04 20.66
C ASP A 114 1.01 -39.68 20.42
N THR A 115 -0.07 -38.97 20.76
CA THR A 115 -1.44 -39.40 20.48
C THR A 115 -1.70 -39.49 18.98
N ILE A 116 -1.26 -38.50 18.19
CA ILE A 116 -1.39 -38.51 16.72
C ILE A 116 -0.55 -39.63 16.10
N LEU A 117 0.67 -39.84 16.58
CA LEU A 117 1.53 -40.93 16.10
C LEU A 117 0.93 -42.30 16.37
N LYS A 118 0.32 -42.52 17.55
CA LYS A 118 -0.42 -43.74 17.87
C LYS A 118 -1.70 -43.88 17.04
N ALA A 119 -2.44 -42.80 16.82
CA ALA A 119 -3.63 -42.80 15.95
C ALA A 119 -3.26 -43.24 14.52
N ASN A 120 -2.15 -42.73 13.96
CA ASN A 120 -1.63 -43.14 12.65
C ASN A 120 -1.29 -44.64 12.56
N GLN A 121 -0.91 -45.27 13.66
CA GLN A 121 -0.69 -46.73 13.68
C GLN A 121 -2.02 -47.49 13.55
N TYR A 122 -3.07 -47.05 14.25
CA TYR A 122 -4.41 -47.63 14.13
C TYR A 122 -5.04 -47.37 12.76
N PHE A 123 -4.82 -46.17 12.20
CA PHE A 123 -5.41 -45.75 10.92
C PHE A 123 -5.08 -46.70 9.77
N ARG A 124 -3.87 -47.28 9.73
CA ARG A 124 -3.45 -48.25 8.70
C ARG A 124 -4.38 -49.47 8.59
N ASN A 125 -4.99 -49.85 9.70
CA ASN A 125 -5.86 -51.02 9.80
C ASN A 125 -7.35 -50.66 9.75
N ILE A 126 -7.70 -49.37 9.59
CA ILE A 126 -9.09 -48.96 9.40
C ILE A 126 -9.50 -49.24 7.96
N LYS A 127 -10.42 -50.20 7.77
CA LYS A 127 -10.93 -50.56 6.44
C LYS A 127 -12.42 -50.21 6.25
N GLN A 128 -13.05 -49.54 7.22
CA GLN A 128 -14.45 -49.13 7.14
C GLN A 128 -14.67 -47.65 7.42
N THR A 129 -15.59 -47.05 6.68
CA THR A 129 -15.94 -45.62 6.80
C THR A 129 -16.47 -45.26 8.19
N SER A 130 -17.24 -46.14 8.84
CA SER A 130 -17.74 -45.89 10.19
C SER A 130 -16.61 -45.68 11.21
N ASP A 131 -15.49 -46.36 11.02
CA ASP A 131 -14.39 -46.39 11.99
C ASP A 131 -13.42 -45.23 11.72
N ALA A 132 -13.28 -44.87 10.45
CA ALA A 132 -12.61 -43.65 10.03
C ALA A 132 -13.25 -42.38 10.66
N THR A 133 -14.56 -42.39 10.95
CA THR A 133 -15.19 -41.25 11.66
C THR A 133 -14.71 -41.08 13.10
N ILE A 134 -14.34 -42.18 13.78
CA ILE A 134 -13.82 -42.13 15.16
C ILE A 134 -12.42 -41.51 15.15
N ASP A 135 -11.58 -41.94 14.21
CA ASP A 135 -10.26 -41.38 13.99
C ASP A 135 -10.31 -39.89 13.60
N SER A 136 -11.18 -39.53 12.66
CA SER A 136 -11.39 -38.14 12.24
C SER A 136 -11.77 -37.24 13.42
N ARG A 137 -12.64 -37.72 14.32
CA ARG A 137 -13.03 -36.97 15.53
C ARG A 137 -11.87 -36.81 16.50
N LEU A 138 -11.05 -37.85 16.69
CA LEU A 138 -9.84 -37.76 17.50
C LEU A 138 -8.86 -36.72 16.92
N LEU A 139 -8.69 -36.69 15.60
CA LEU A 139 -7.81 -35.74 14.91
C LEU A 139 -8.29 -34.29 15.08
N VAL A 140 -9.60 -34.04 14.95
CA VAL A 140 -10.18 -32.71 15.20
C VAL A 140 -9.93 -32.26 16.65
N ASN A 141 -10.16 -33.14 17.62
CA ASN A 141 -9.90 -32.82 19.03
C ASN A 141 -8.41 -32.53 19.30
N ALA A 142 -7.51 -33.28 18.67
CA ALA A 142 -6.06 -33.08 18.79
C ALA A 142 -5.62 -31.76 18.13
N ALA A 143 -6.22 -31.38 17.00
CA ALA A 143 -5.97 -30.11 16.34
C ALA A 143 -6.44 -28.92 17.20
N ASP A 144 -7.64 -28.99 17.78
CA ASP A 144 -8.16 -27.97 18.70
C ASP A 144 -7.25 -27.81 19.93
N LEU A 145 -6.75 -28.92 20.48
CA LEU A 145 -5.83 -28.87 21.61
C LEU A 145 -4.46 -28.32 21.22
N SER A 146 -3.97 -28.65 20.03
CA SER A 146 -2.73 -28.09 19.46
C SER A 146 -2.83 -26.59 19.26
N TYR A 147 -3.97 -26.10 18.76
CA TYR A 147 -4.23 -24.67 18.62
C TYR A 147 -4.20 -23.97 19.99
N LYS A 148 -4.89 -24.52 20.99
CA LYS A 148 -4.87 -23.98 22.37
C LYS A 148 -3.48 -24.01 22.99
N LYS A 149 -2.71 -25.08 22.76
CA LYS A 149 -1.32 -25.19 23.21
C LYS A 149 -0.45 -24.11 22.59
N THR A 150 -0.53 -23.94 21.27
CA THR A 150 0.22 -22.91 20.55
C THR A 150 -0.16 -21.51 21.05
N ALA A 151 -1.45 -21.25 21.25
CA ALA A 151 -1.90 -19.98 21.82
C ALA A 151 -1.32 -19.74 23.22
N GLN A 152 -1.34 -20.74 24.11
CA GLN A 152 -0.78 -20.64 25.46
C GLN A 152 0.76 -20.49 25.46
N LEU A 153 1.47 -21.16 24.55
CA LEU A 153 2.92 -21.03 24.42
C LEU A 153 3.34 -19.66 23.86
N VAL A 154 2.54 -19.08 22.96
CA VAL A 154 2.81 -17.77 22.37
C VAL A 154 2.41 -16.63 23.32
N LEU A 155 1.32 -16.79 24.08
CA LEU A 155 0.71 -15.71 24.88
C LEU A 155 0.93 -15.84 26.39
N GLY A 156 1.43 -16.98 26.89
CA GLY A 156 1.61 -17.27 28.32
C GLY A 156 0.34 -17.82 29.00
N ASP A 157 0.41 -18.06 30.32
CA ASP A 157 -0.65 -18.70 31.15
C ASP A 157 -1.88 -17.81 31.44
N SER A 158 -2.05 -16.74 30.67
CA SER A 158 -3.20 -15.86 30.78
C SER A 158 -4.27 -16.35 29.82
N GLY A 159 -5.27 -17.05 30.33
CA GLY A 159 -6.54 -17.34 29.65
C GLY A 159 -7.36 -16.11 29.24
N ALA A 160 -6.73 -14.94 29.12
CA ALA A 160 -7.25 -13.77 28.48
C ALA A 160 -6.43 -13.56 27.19
N GLY A 161 -7.00 -13.97 26.05
CA GLY A 161 -6.85 -13.10 24.89
C GLY A 161 -7.21 -11.67 25.32
N ILE A 162 -6.60 -10.67 24.70
CA ILE A 162 -6.83 -9.26 25.04
C ILE A 162 -8.33 -9.03 25.21
N ASP A 163 -8.78 -8.75 26.44
CA ASP A 163 -10.13 -8.25 26.68
C ASP A 163 -10.15 -6.87 26.01
N VAL A 164 -10.80 -6.82 24.84
CA VAL A 164 -10.78 -5.64 23.99
C VAL A 164 -11.43 -4.47 24.71
N ASP A 165 -12.47 -4.71 25.51
CA ASP A 165 -13.18 -3.66 26.21
C ASP A 165 -12.36 -3.12 27.38
N GLU A 166 -11.69 -3.99 28.15
CA GLU A 166 -10.79 -3.57 29.22
C GLU A 166 -9.55 -2.86 28.66
N PHE A 167 -8.97 -3.38 27.57
CA PHE A 167 -7.81 -2.80 26.91
C PHE A 167 -8.12 -1.42 26.34
N VAL A 168 -9.23 -1.30 25.60
CA VAL A 168 -9.70 -0.02 25.05
C VAL A 168 -10.02 0.95 26.19
N SER A 169 -10.67 0.51 27.27
CA SER A 169 -10.96 1.35 28.44
C SER A 169 -9.69 1.90 29.11
N LYS A 170 -8.64 1.07 29.24
CA LYS A 170 -7.34 1.50 29.75
C LYS A 170 -6.63 2.45 28.81
N CYS A 171 -6.68 2.22 27.49
CA CYS A 171 -6.15 3.14 26.49
C CYS A 171 -6.86 4.50 26.54
N ILE A 172 -8.18 4.50 26.66
CA ILE A 172 -9.00 5.71 26.85
C ILE A 172 -8.58 6.47 28.10
N ALA A 173 -8.49 5.80 29.25
CA ALA A 173 -8.07 6.43 30.50
C ALA A 173 -6.65 7.01 30.39
N PHE A 174 -5.74 6.28 29.75
CA PHE A 174 -4.37 6.70 29.50
C PHE A 174 -4.29 7.94 28.59
N MET A 175 -5.07 7.97 27.51
CA MET A 175 -5.15 9.10 26.59
C MET A 175 -5.76 10.35 27.23
N ARG A 176 -6.73 10.18 28.14
CA ARG A 176 -7.32 11.30 28.89
C ARG A 176 -6.41 11.87 29.97
N ALA A 177 -5.46 11.07 30.47
CA ALA A 177 -4.49 11.50 31.50
C ALA A 177 -3.21 12.13 30.92
N GLY A 178 -3.04 12.16 29.59
CA GLY A 178 -1.86 12.73 28.94
C GLY A 178 -1.76 14.26 29.12
N PRO A 179 -0.54 14.83 29.16
CA PRO A 179 -0.34 16.27 29.31
C PRO A 179 -0.96 17.06 28.14
N GLU A 180 -1.68 18.14 28.46
CA GLU A 180 -2.16 19.10 27.46
C GLU A 180 -1.00 20.00 26.99
N ASP A 181 -0.23 19.53 26.02
CA ASP A 181 0.83 20.33 25.40
C ASP A 181 0.29 21.06 24.14
N PRO A 182 0.24 22.40 24.12
CA PRO A 182 -0.26 23.17 22.97
C PRO A 182 0.58 23.00 21.70
N SER A 183 1.79 22.43 21.79
CA SER A 183 2.65 22.12 20.64
C SER A 183 2.34 20.77 19.97
N THR A 184 1.57 19.89 20.64
CA THR A 184 1.22 18.56 20.13
C THR A 184 -0.06 18.62 19.29
N VAL A 185 0.11 19.09 18.06
CA VAL A 185 -1.01 19.28 17.13
C VAL A 185 -1.46 17.94 16.53
N ALA A 186 -2.62 17.45 16.97
CA ALA A 186 -3.40 16.40 16.32
C ALA A 186 -3.46 16.55 14.78
N SER A 187 -3.59 15.43 14.08
CA SER A 187 -3.76 15.38 12.62
C SER A 187 -4.94 16.25 12.16
N SER A 188 -4.83 16.74 10.92
CA SER A 188 -5.66 17.78 10.31
C SER A 188 -7.16 17.45 10.19
N THR A 189 -7.58 16.23 10.52
CA THR A 189 -8.98 15.78 10.42
C THR A 189 -9.79 15.97 11.70
N GLN A 190 -9.17 16.16 12.89
CA GLN A 190 -9.93 16.21 14.16
C GLN A 190 -10.17 17.62 14.74
N ARG A 191 -9.67 18.68 14.11
CA ARG A 191 -9.75 20.04 14.68
C ARG A 191 -11.09 20.78 14.52
N ARG A 192 -12.15 20.15 14.02
CA ARG A 192 -13.46 20.83 13.89
C ARG A 192 -14.42 20.65 15.06
N ARG A 193 -14.10 19.84 16.07
CA ARG A 193 -14.99 19.65 17.22
C ARG A 193 -14.23 19.57 18.54
N ALA A 194 -13.96 20.72 19.13
CA ALA A 194 -13.68 20.83 20.55
C ALA A 194 -14.78 21.71 21.17
N PRO A 195 -15.60 21.21 22.11
CA PRO A 195 -16.54 22.04 22.82
C PRO A 195 -15.77 22.88 23.84
N ARG A 196 -15.75 24.20 23.64
CA ARG A 196 -15.31 25.13 24.67
C ARG A 196 -16.42 25.17 25.73
N ARG A 197 -16.11 24.76 26.97
CA ARG A 197 -16.97 24.91 28.15
C ARG A 197 -17.41 26.38 28.28
N THR A 198 -18.63 26.70 27.86
CA THR A 198 -19.43 27.85 28.29
C THR A 198 -20.91 27.49 28.11
N GLN A 199 -21.71 27.87 29.10
CA GLN A 199 -23.11 27.49 29.42
C GLN A 199 -24.03 27.02 28.28
N PRO A 200 -24.95 26.05 28.55
CA PRO A 200 -25.90 25.56 27.57
C PRO A 200 -27.01 26.59 27.32
N ASP A 201 -27.17 26.96 26.04
CA ASP A 201 -28.32 27.66 25.48
C ASP A 201 -29.35 26.60 25.06
N PRO A 202 -30.63 26.64 25.51
CA PRO A 202 -31.53 25.49 25.43
C PRO A 202 -32.18 25.23 24.07
N ASP A 203 -31.77 25.91 22.99
CA ASP A 203 -32.45 25.90 21.69
C ASP A 203 -31.68 25.25 20.52
N ILE A 204 -30.71 24.36 20.79
CA ILE A 204 -30.01 23.62 19.74
C ILE A 204 -30.11 22.11 19.99
N SER A 205 -30.70 21.39 19.04
CA SER A 205 -30.88 19.94 19.06
C SER A 205 -29.53 19.18 19.09
N ASP A 206 -29.29 18.47 20.18
CA ASP A 206 -28.12 17.62 20.47
C ASP A 206 -28.10 16.31 19.64
N ASP A 207 -27.90 16.37 18.32
CA ASP A 207 -27.74 15.14 17.51
C ASP A 207 -26.65 15.22 16.43
N GLU A 208 -25.64 16.08 16.59
CA GLU A 208 -24.43 16.04 15.77
C GLU A 208 -23.15 15.83 16.61
N ASP A 209 -22.89 14.55 16.89
CA ASP A 209 -21.59 13.93 16.60
C ASP A 209 -20.42 14.37 17.54
N GLN A 210 -20.58 14.03 18.82
CA GLN A 210 -19.53 14.04 19.85
C GLN A 210 -18.45 12.99 19.56
N GLY A 211 -17.48 13.35 18.71
CA GLY A 211 -16.25 12.60 18.50
C GLY A 211 -15.31 12.69 19.71
N ASP A 212 -14.81 11.55 20.16
CA ASP A 212 -14.09 11.33 21.42
C ASP A 212 -12.74 12.09 21.48
N GLY A 213 -12.57 12.97 22.48
CA GLY A 213 -11.37 13.80 22.70
C GLY A 213 -10.18 13.01 23.25
N MET A 214 -9.65 12.06 22.48
CA MET A 214 -8.58 11.16 22.89
C MET A 214 -7.19 11.60 22.37
N ASN A 215 -6.19 11.69 23.26
CA ASN A 215 -4.81 12.03 22.92
C ASN A 215 -4.03 10.84 22.35
N TRP A 216 -4.23 10.55 21.06
CA TRP A 216 -3.60 9.43 20.37
C TRP A 216 -2.07 9.54 20.22
N ASP A 217 -1.50 10.75 20.16
CA ASP A 217 -0.04 10.95 20.10
C ASP A 217 0.63 10.47 21.39
N TRP A 218 0.02 10.78 22.53
CA TRP A 218 0.49 10.34 23.85
C TRP A 218 0.50 8.81 23.97
N LEU A 219 -0.59 8.16 23.57
CA LEU A 219 -0.65 6.69 23.54
C LEU A 219 0.36 6.09 22.56
N GLY A 220 0.46 6.66 21.35
CA GLY A 220 1.41 6.21 20.32
C GLY A 220 2.87 6.29 20.78
N ARG A 221 3.26 7.35 21.49
CA ARG A 221 4.62 7.46 22.04
C ARG A 221 4.93 6.40 23.08
N ALA A 222 3.96 6.10 23.94
CA ALA A 222 4.11 5.09 24.98
C ALA A 222 4.15 3.66 24.43
N ALA A 223 3.33 3.36 23.41
CA ALA A 223 3.17 2.02 22.87
C ALA A 223 4.15 1.69 21.72
N CYS A 224 4.28 2.59 20.73
CA CYS A 224 4.95 2.27 19.47
C CYS A 224 6.48 2.30 19.58
N PHE A 225 7.08 3.26 20.29
CA PHE A 225 8.55 3.38 20.32
C PHE A 225 9.24 2.34 21.20
N ARG A 226 8.57 1.85 22.25
CA ARG A 226 9.20 0.95 23.23
C ARG A 226 9.10 -0.53 22.83
N HIS A 227 8.12 -0.90 22.00
CA HIS A 227 7.80 -2.31 21.72
C HIS A 227 7.66 -2.66 20.23
N SER A 228 7.88 -1.72 19.31
CA SER A 228 7.86 -2.02 17.87
C SER A 228 9.23 -2.46 17.36
N SER A 229 9.32 -3.66 16.78
CA SER A 229 10.46 -4.12 15.97
C SER A 229 10.39 -3.63 14.51
N ARG A 230 9.27 -2.99 14.12
CA ARG A 230 9.11 -2.39 12.80
C ARG A 230 9.82 -1.03 12.76
N PRO A 231 10.54 -0.70 11.68
CA PRO A 231 11.02 0.66 11.44
C PRO A 231 9.82 1.61 11.55
N SER A 232 10.01 2.76 12.21
CA SER A 232 9.01 3.82 12.21
C SER A 232 8.83 4.29 10.77
N VAL A 233 7.85 3.74 10.06
CA VAL A 233 7.35 4.34 8.84
C VAL A 233 6.71 5.64 9.25
N SER A 234 7.19 6.69 8.65
CA SER A 234 6.66 8.01 8.83
C SER A 234 5.16 8.07 8.52
N GLY A 235 4.43 8.89 9.27
CA GLY A 235 3.01 9.16 8.99
C GLY A 235 2.75 9.92 7.68
N PHE A 236 3.74 10.02 6.78
CA PHE A 236 3.65 10.66 5.48
C PHE A 236 3.68 9.60 4.37
N LEU A 237 2.58 8.86 4.26
CA LEU A 237 2.04 8.38 2.97
C LEU A 237 1.27 9.53 2.28
N LEU A 238 1.77 10.76 2.39
CA LEU A 238 1.21 11.97 1.79
C LEU A 238 2.37 12.80 1.23
N GLY A 239 2.76 12.51 -0.01
CA GLY A 239 3.57 13.39 -0.83
C GLY A 239 4.98 13.73 -0.30
N PRO A 240 5.74 14.52 -1.08
CA PRO A 240 7.12 14.85 -0.78
C PRO A 240 7.25 15.59 0.56
N LEU A 241 8.33 15.28 1.27
CA LEU A 241 8.77 15.81 2.58
C LEU A 241 8.90 17.36 2.67
N SER A 242 8.52 18.10 1.63
CA SER A 242 8.57 19.57 1.54
C SER A 242 7.34 20.28 2.12
N VAL A 243 6.27 19.55 2.48
CA VAL A 243 5.08 20.16 3.08
C VAL A 243 5.30 20.39 4.57
N GLN A 244 5.74 21.59 4.94
CA GLN A 244 5.66 22.04 6.34
C GLN A 244 4.21 21.93 6.80
N LYS A 245 3.96 21.17 7.88
CA LYS A 245 2.64 21.03 8.50
C LYS A 245 2.16 22.43 8.90
N ARG A 246 1.26 23.03 8.12
CA ARG A 246 0.70 24.37 8.40
C ARG A 246 0.03 24.36 9.77
N THR A 247 0.68 24.96 10.76
CA THR A 247 0.10 25.22 12.07
C THR A 247 -0.92 26.33 11.89
N ARG A 248 -2.21 25.98 11.86
CA ARG A 248 -3.28 26.98 11.78
C ARG A 248 -3.19 27.87 13.02
N GLN A 249 -2.90 29.15 12.83
CA GLN A 249 -2.99 30.12 13.92
C GLN A 249 -4.41 30.08 14.48
N ILE A 250 -4.53 29.94 15.80
CA ILE A 250 -5.82 29.96 16.48
C ILE A 250 -6.39 31.35 16.24
N ALA A 251 -7.50 31.44 15.52
CA ALA A 251 -8.25 32.68 15.40
C ALA A 251 -8.76 33.04 16.81
N GLN A 252 -8.08 33.94 17.50
CA GLN A 252 -8.64 34.59 18.67
C GLN A 252 -9.90 35.32 18.22
N ARG A 253 -11.07 34.89 18.71
CA ARG A 253 -12.28 35.72 18.67
C ARG A 253 -11.96 37.00 19.46
N ARG A 254 -11.55 38.06 18.76
CA ARG A 254 -11.68 39.42 19.31
C ARG A 254 -13.17 39.76 19.36
N ALA A 255 -13.57 40.45 20.42
CA ALA A 255 -14.92 40.98 20.54
C ALA A 255 -15.24 41.81 19.28
N ARG A 256 -16.50 41.75 18.85
CA ARG A 256 -17.00 42.39 17.63
C ARG A 256 -16.66 43.89 17.64
N GLU A 257 -15.62 44.29 16.94
CA GLU A 257 -15.33 45.72 16.72
C GLU A 257 -16.44 46.30 15.85
N ARG A 258 -17.15 47.29 16.39
CA ARG A 258 -18.01 48.17 15.60
C ARG A 258 -17.07 48.95 14.67
N ILE A 259 -17.16 48.68 13.38
CA ILE A 259 -16.45 49.44 12.35
C ILE A 259 -16.97 50.88 12.41
N ASP A 260 -16.09 51.82 12.74
CA ASP A 260 -16.35 53.25 12.61
C ASP A 260 -16.34 53.60 11.11
N PRO A 261 -17.46 54.12 10.55
CA PRO A 261 -17.56 54.44 9.13
C PRO A 261 -16.59 55.55 8.65
N SER A 262 -15.85 56.20 9.56
CA SER A 262 -14.83 57.20 9.22
C SER A 262 -13.47 56.61 8.80
N GLN A 263 -13.22 55.30 8.98
CA GLN A 263 -11.97 54.63 8.60
C GLN A 263 -12.12 53.63 7.44
N ALA A 264 -12.89 53.99 6.42
CA ALA A 264 -12.89 53.23 5.17
C ALA A 264 -11.59 53.48 4.38
N VAL A 265 -10.53 52.73 4.70
CA VAL A 265 -9.31 52.66 3.89
C VAL A 265 -9.56 51.78 2.67
N ARG A 266 -9.15 52.28 1.50
CA ARG A 266 -9.40 51.71 0.15
C ARG A 266 -8.96 50.24 0.04
N PRO A 267 -9.62 49.43 -0.81
CA PRO A 267 -9.19 48.06 -1.10
C PRO A 267 -7.78 48.08 -1.70
N GLN A 268 -6.88 47.29 -1.13
CA GLN A 268 -5.54 47.09 -1.65
C GLN A 268 -5.61 46.04 -2.76
N GLU A 269 -5.05 46.37 -3.91
CA GLU A 269 -5.01 45.50 -5.09
C GLU A 269 -4.10 44.30 -4.78
N LEU A 270 -4.68 43.09 -4.78
CA LEU A 270 -3.96 41.83 -4.63
C LEU A 270 -3.14 41.59 -5.91
N ARG A 271 -1.83 41.44 -5.78
CA ARG A 271 -0.93 41.11 -6.89
C ARG A 271 -0.84 39.59 -7.03
N GLU A 272 -0.61 39.08 -8.23
CA GLU A 272 -0.51 37.65 -8.53
C GLU A 272 0.56 36.91 -7.71
N GLU A 273 1.55 37.66 -7.21
CA GLU A 273 2.66 37.18 -6.36
C GLU A 273 2.22 36.79 -4.93
N ASP A 274 1.03 37.20 -4.47
CA ASP A 274 0.47 36.84 -3.15
C ASP A 274 -0.38 35.54 -3.17
N LEU A 275 -0.49 34.88 -4.33
CA LEU A 275 -1.21 33.61 -4.51
C LEU A 275 -0.29 32.41 -4.24
N ASP A 276 0.00 32.14 -2.96
CA ASP A 276 0.55 30.85 -2.54
C ASP A 276 -0.49 29.71 -2.73
N LYS A 277 -0.59 29.18 -3.95
CA LYS A 277 -1.40 27.98 -4.28
C LYS A 277 -0.77 27.16 -5.41
N GLN A 278 -0.05 26.10 -5.08
CA GLN A 278 0.37 25.12 -6.10
C GLN A 278 -0.19 23.69 -5.92
N GLU A 279 -0.88 23.34 -4.83
CA GLU A 279 -1.56 22.03 -4.73
C GLU A 279 -3.09 22.12 -4.87
N THR A 280 -3.72 23.10 -4.21
CA THR A 280 -5.18 23.30 -4.28
C THR A 280 -5.63 23.90 -5.62
N ALA A 281 -4.75 24.66 -6.28
CA ALA A 281 -4.97 25.15 -7.63
C ALA A 281 -5.01 23.96 -8.61
N ASN A 282 -4.05 23.03 -8.54
CA ASN A 282 -3.98 21.88 -9.46
C ASN A 282 -5.18 20.95 -9.32
N LEU A 283 -5.58 20.57 -8.10
CA LEU A 283 -6.77 19.71 -7.91
C LEU A 283 -8.05 20.37 -8.42
N THR A 284 -8.28 21.64 -8.07
CA THR A 284 -9.50 22.36 -8.46
C THR A 284 -9.54 22.57 -9.98
N VAL A 285 -8.40 22.90 -10.60
CA VAL A 285 -8.26 23.03 -12.05
C VAL A 285 -8.54 21.69 -12.72
N MET A 286 -7.96 20.59 -12.23
CA MET A 286 -8.20 19.24 -12.77
C MET A 286 -9.67 18.83 -12.67
N CYS A 287 -10.30 18.98 -11.51
CA CYS A 287 -11.73 18.70 -11.34
C CYS A 287 -12.61 19.56 -12.26
N THR A 288 -12.28 20.84 -12.41
CA THR A 288 -13.03 21.76 -13.31
C THR A 288 -12.88 21.33 -14.77
N SER A 289 -11.66 20.98 -15.21
CA SER A 289 -11.39 20.49 -16.56
C SER A 289 -12.07 19.16 -16.84
N ILE A 290 -12.06 18.22 -15.90
CA ILE A 290 -12.75 16.92 -16.02
C ILE A 290 -14.27 17.12 -16.08
N ASN A 291 -14.84 18.00 -15.26
CA ASN A 291 -16.27 18.30 -15.31
C ASN A 291 -16.67 18.95 -16.65
N LYS A 292 -15.86 19.89 -17.14
CA LYS A 292 -16.08 20.50 -18.46
C LYS A 292 -16.02 19.43 -19.57
N LEU A 293 -15.02 18.55 -19.51
CA LEU A 293 -14.87 17.46 -20.46
C LEU A 293 -16.08 16.50 -20.44
N LEU A 294 -16.62 16.19 -19.27
CA LEU A 294 -17.84 15.38 -19.16
C LEU A 294 -19.03 16.06 -19.86
N VAL A 295 -19.23 17.36 -19.61
CA VAL A 295 -20.31 18.14 -20.25
C VAL A 295 -20.13 18.19 -21.77
N ASP A 296 -18.92 18.48 -22.24
CA ASP A 296 -18.60 18.58 -23.66
C ASP A 296 -18.79 17.21 -24.35
N THR A 297 -18.33 16.12 -23.73
CA THR A 297 -18.49 14.76 -24.25
C THR A 297 -19.96 14.37 -24.33
N ARG A 298 -20.75 14.66 -23.29
CA ARG A 298 -22.19 14.38 -23.26
C ARG A 298 -22.91 15.11 -24.39
N ASN A 299 -22.76 16.43 -24.46
CA ASN A 299 -23.48 17.24 -25.44
C ASN A 299 -23.10 16.84 -26.87
N HIS A 300 -21.80 16.68 -27.14
CA HIS A 300 -21.34 16.27 -28.46
C HIS A 300 -21.84 14.87 -28.84
N GLY A 301 -21.85 13.93 -27.89
CA GLY A 301 -22.33 12.58 -28.11
C GLY A 301 -23.84 12.53 -28.34
N GLU A 302 -24.63 13.25 -27.54
CA GLU A 302 -26.09 13.36 -27.72
C GLU A 302 -26.43 14.00 -29.08
N ASP A 303 -25.80 15.12 -29.43
CA ASP A 303 -26.04 15.81 -30.71
C ASP A 303 -25.68 14.92 -31.91
N SER A 304 -24.54 14.23 -31.86
CA SER A 304 -24.07 13.37 -32.95
C SER A 304 -24.93 12.12 -33.09
N ALA A 305 -25.29 11.48 -31.98
CA ALA A 305 -26.18 10.32 -32.01
C ALA A 305 -27.58 10.71 -32.52
N GLN A 306 -28.13 11.83 -32.06
CA GLN A 306 -29.42 12.33 -32.52
C GLN A 306 -29.40 12.65 -34.02
N GLN A 307 -28.34 13.28 -34.53
CA GLN A 307 -28.20 13.57 -35.94
C GLN A 307 -28.18 12.31 -36.81
N VAL A 308 -27.52 11.24 -36.36
CA VAL A 308 -27.53 9.96 -37.09
C VAL A 308 -28.92 9.33 -37.04
N LEU A 309 -29.55 9.29 -35.87
CA LEU A 309 -30.87 8.70 -35.69
C LEU A 309 -31.98 9.44 -36.44
N ASP A 310 -31.89 10.77 -36.55
CA ASP A 310 -32.85 11.59 -37.30
C ASP A 310 -32.72 11.45 -38.82
N ASN A 311 -31.54 11.03 -39.31
CA ASN A 311 -31.28 10.82 -40.73
C ASN A 311 -31.60 9.39 -41.21
N GLU A 312 -31.97 8.48 -40.29
CA GLU A 312 -32.43 7.14 -40.66
C GLU A 312 -33.85 7.19 -41.24
N PRO A 313 -34.09 6.62 -42.44
CA PRO A 313 -35.38 6.71 -43.12
C PRO A 313 -36.50 5.88 -42.47
N GLU A 314 -36.16 4.92 -41.60
CA GLU A 314 -37.09 4.12 -40.81
C GLU A 314 -36.84 4.35 -39.31
N LEU A 315 -37.89 4.26 -38.50
CA LEU A 315 -37.77 4.43 -37.05
C LEU A 315 -36.80 3.38 -36.49
N PRO A 316 -35.63 3.76 -35.93
CA PRO A 316 -34.64 2.80 -35.49
C PRO A 316 -35.18 1.97 -34.33
N THR A 317 -34.85 0.67 -34.33
CA THR A 317 -35.15 -0.20 -33.19
C THR A 317 -34.34 0.25 -31.95
N PRO A 318 -34.81 -0.05 -30.72
CA PRO A 318 -34.07 0.33 -29.50
C PRO A 318 -32.61 -0.17 -29.49
N GLU A 319 -32.36 -1.34 -30.06
CA GLU A 319 -31.02 -1.95 -30.16
C GLU A 319 -30.12 -1.16 -31.12
N GLN A 320 -30.65 -0.77 -32.29
CA GLN A 320 -29.91 0.06 -33.25
C GLN A 320 -29.62 1.46 -32.67
N ALA A 321 -30.58 2.05 -31.97
CA ALA A 321 -30.37 3.34 -31.30
C ALA A 321 -29.26 3.25 -30.25
N GLN A 322 -29.25 2.18 -29.45
CA GLN A 322 -28.22 1.95 -28.43
C GLN A 322 -26.84 1.72 -29.03
N GLU A 323 -26.74 1.05 -30.18
CA GLU A 323 -25.47 0.84 -30.89
C GLU A 323 -24.90 2.15 -31.43
N VAL A 324 -25.75 3.01 -32.02
CA VAL A 324 -25.35 4.36 -32.46
C VAL A 324 -24.90 5.21 -31.27
N MET A 325 -25.64 5.22 -30.16
CA MET A 325 -25.27 5.98 -28.96
C MET A 325 -23.92 5.50 -28.38
N ALA A 326 -23.69 4.19 -28.36
CA ALA A 326 -22.44 3.61 -27.88
C ALA A 326 -21.22 4.04 -28.71
N GLN A 327 -21.37 4.22 -30.03
CA GLN A 327 -20.30 4.73 -30.91
C GLN A 327 -19.85 6.14 -30.52
N TYR A 328 -20.75 6.95 -29.95
CA TYR A 328 -20.49 8.32 -29.52
C TYR A 328 -20.27 8.45 -28.00
N ASN A 329 -19.98 7.35 -27.30
CA ASN A 329 -19.74 7.30 -25.85
C ASN A 329 -20.93 7.78 -24.99
N ILE A 330 -22.15 7.50 -25.43
CA ILE A 330 -23.38 7.81 -24.68
C ILE A 330 -24.16 6.52 -24.41
N ALA A 331 -24.67 6.40 -23.20
CA ALA A 331 -25.59 5.33 -22.82
C ALA A 331 -27.04 5.74 -23.11
N ASP A 332 -27.96 4.78 -23.09
CA ASP A 332 -29.37 5.01 -23.42
C ASP A 332 -30.10 5.90 -22.42
N ASP A 333 -29.57 6.06 -21.20
CA ASP A 333 -30.04 7.03 -20.21
C ASP A 333 -29.53 8.46 -20.47
N GLY A 334 -28.74 8.68 -21.53
CA GLY A 334 -28.10 9.95 -21.89
C GLY A 334 -26.82 10.25 -21.09
N GLY A 335 -26.35 9.30 -20.28
CA GLY A 335 -25.13 9.46 -19.50
C GLY A 335 -23.88 8.98 -20.23
N VAL A 336 -22.70 9.43 -19.79
CA VAL A 336 -21.42 8.95 -20.32
C VAL A 336 -21.00 7.69 -19.54
N PRO A 337 -20.63 6.57 -20.18
CA PRO A 337 -20.21 5.36 -19.48
C PRO A 337 -18.99 5.60 -18.57
N LEU A 338 -19.11 5.20 -17.29
CA LEU A 338 -18.08 5.47 -16.26
C LEU A 338 -16.70 4.91 -16.66
N PHE A 339 -16.66 3.67 -17.15
CA PHE A 339 -15.38 2.98 -17.39
C PHE A 339 -14.64 3.59 -18.58
N ASN A 340 -15.33 3.87 -19.69
CA ASN A 340 -14.76 4.58 -20.84
C ASN A 340 -14.27 5.98 -20.45
N PHE A 341 -14.92 6.61 -19.47
CA PHE A 341 -14.53 7.93 -19.01
C PHE A 341 -13.26 7.92 -18.15
N CYS A 342 -13.17 6.99 -17.19
CA CYS A 342 -12.13 7.02 -16.16
C CYS A 342 -10.96 6.04 -16.37
N ILE A 343 -11.19 4.86 -16.94
CA ILE A 343 -10.19 3.79 -17.01
C ILE A 343 -9.22 4.09 -18.15
N ASN A 344 -7.96 4.38 -17.79
CA ASN A 344 -6.89 4.63 -18.73
C ASN A 344 -6.14 3.31 -19.03
N PRO A 345 -6.16 2.80 -20.27
CA PRO A 345 -5.49 1.55 -20.62
C PRO A 345 -3.95 1.64 -20.61
N LYS A 346 -3.39 2.86 -20.59
CA LYS A 346 -1.95 3.12 -20.58
C LYS A 346 -1.35 3.23 -19.18
N SER A 347 -2.17 3.52 -18.16
CA SER A 347 -1.69 3.68 -16.77
C SER A 347 -2.76 3.33 -15.74
N PHE A 348 -2.46 2.31 -14.92
CA PHE A 348 -3.26 1.95 -13.75
C PHE A 348 -3.34 3.12 -12.74
N GLY A 349 -2.21 3.78 -12.47
CA GLY A 349 -2.14 4.92 -11.54
C GLY A 349 -3.07 6.05 -11.96
N GLN A 350 -3.03 6.44 -13.24
CA GLN A 350 -3.93 7.48 -13.75
C GLN A 350 -5.40 7.06 -13.74
N SER A 351 -5.71 5.75 -13.88
CA SER A 351 -7.09 5.26 -13.74
C SER A 351 -7.61 5.47 -12.31
N VAL A 352 -6.77 5.22 -11.30
CA VAL A 352 -7.09 5.50 -9.89
C VAL A 352 -7.26 7.00 -9.65
N GLU A 353 -6.36 7.83 -10.19
CA GLU A 353 -6.46 9.30 -10.09
C GLU A 353 -7.74 9.84 -10.74
N ASN A 354 -8.10 9.34 -11.92
CA ASN A 354 -9.31 9.74 -12.64
C ASN A 354 -10.58 9.46 -11.82
N LEU A 355 -10.66 8.27 -11.22
CA LEU A 355 -11.75 7.90 -10.31
C LEU A 355 -11.73 8.75 -9.04
N PHE A 356 -10.55 9.12 -8.54
CA PHE A 356 -10.39 9.99 -7.38
C PHE A 356 -10.90 11.41 -7.66
N TYR A 357 -10.56 12.02 -8.80
CA TYR A 357 -11.10 13.31 -9.21
C TYR A 357 -12.62 13.28 -9.38
N LEU A 358 -13.14 12.23 -10.02
CA LEU A 358 -14.57 12.02 -10.18
C LEU A 358 -15.29 11.94 -8.82
N SER A 359 -14.68 11.29 -7.82
CA SER A 359 -15.28 11.17 -6.48
C SER A 359 -15.52 12.53 -5.81
N PHE A 360 -14.67 13.53 -6.07
CA PHE A 360 -14.89 14.90 -5.59
C PHE A 360 -16.06 15.57 -6.29
N LEU A 361 -16.17 15.42 -7.60
CA LEU A 361 -17.28 15.96 -8.38
C LEU A 361 -18.63 15.37 -7.92
N VAL A 362 -18.66 14.08 -7.61
CA VAL A 362 -19.85 13.41 -7.07
C VAL A 362 -20.17 13.89 -5.66
N ARG A 363 -19.17 14.00 -4.78
CA ARG A 363 -19.34 14.52 -3.42
C ARG A 363 -19.85 15.96 -3.42
N ASP A 364 -19.34 16.78 -4.32
CA ASP A 364 -19.69 18.20 -4.44
C ASP A 364 -21.01 18.39 -5.17
N GLY A 365 -21.61 17.32 -5.73
CA GLY A 365 -22.91 17.32 -6.38
C GLY A 365 -22.93 17.90 -7.80
N THR A 366 -21.75 18.09 -8.41
CA THR A 366 -21.61 18.57 -9.79
C THR A 366 -21.70 17.45 -10.82
N VAL A 367 -21.50 16.20 -10.39
CA VAL A 367 -21.71 15.00 -11.21
C VAL A 367 -22.57 14.00 -10.45
N GLY A 368 -23.56 13.41 -11.13
CA GLY A 368 -24.37 12.30 -10.64
C GLY A 368 -23.93 10.99 -11.28
N ILE A 369 -24.11 9.89 -10.53
CA ILE A 369 -23.96 8.53 -11.05
C ILE A 369 -25.35 7.93 -11.20
N SER A 370 -25.62 7.36 -12.37
CA SER A 370 -26.85 6.63 -12.70
C SER A 370 -26.48 5.23 -13.20
N VAL A 371 -27.49 4.43 -13.52
CA VAL A 371 -27.34 3.09 -14.09
C VAL A 371 -28.19 3.02 -15.35
N ASP A 372 -27.58 2.58 -16.45
CA ASP A 372 -28.24 2.42 -17.76
C ASP A 372 -29.16 1.18 -17.80
N SER A 373 -29.87 0.95 -18.92
CA SER A 373 -30.76 -0.23 -19.02
C SER A 373 -30.05 -1.58 -18.92
N ARG A 374 -28.72 -1.61 -19.13
CA ARG A 374 -27.89 -2.80 -19.05
C ARG A 374 -27.31 -3.02 -17.65
N GLY A 375 -27.60 -2.13 -16.70
CA GLY A 375 -27.04 -2.22 -15.35
C GLY A 375 -25.65 -1.62 -15.21
N LEU A 376 -25.18 -0.84 -16.20
CA LEU A 376 -23.84 -0.25 -16.20
C LEU A 376 -23.85 1.17 -15.65
N PRO A 377 -22.82 1.57 -14.88
CA PRO A 377 -22.75 2.90 -14.29
C PRO A 377 -22.46 3.98 -15.32
N THR A 378 -23.24 5.06 -15.27
CA THR A 378 -23.17 6.21 -16.17
C THR A 378 -23.02 7.52 -15.41
N LEU A 379 -22.42 8.51 -16.05
CA LEU A 379 -22.10 9.82 -15.49
C LEU A 379 -23.00 10.91 -16.09
N HIS A 380 -23.58 11.72 -15.21
CA HIS A 380 -24.47 12.82 -15.58
C HIS A 380 -23.98 14.14 -14.98
N PRO A 381 -23.78 15.21 -15.77
CA PRO A 381 -23.61 16.54 -15.21
C PRO A 381 -24.81 16.94 -14.36
N SER A 382 -24.54 17.49 -13.18
CA SER A 382 -25.56 17.90 -12.21
C SER A 382 -25.27 19.29 -11.65
N LYS A 383 -26.31 19.95 -11.12
CA LYS A 383 -26.16 21.21 -10.40
C LYS A 383 -26.21 20.95 -8.90
N PRO A 384 -25.20 21.39 -8.13
CA PRO A 384 -25.19 21.19 -6.69
C PRO A 384 -26.34 21.94 -6.03
N PHE A 385 -27.01 21.31 -5.06
CA PHE A 385 -28.05 21.96 -4.28
C PHE A 385 -27.43 22.93 -3.26
N ALA A 386 -28.02 24.11 -3.10
CA ALA A 386 -27.67 25.01 -2.00
C ALA A 386 -27.97 24.32 -0.64
N PRO A 387 -27.20 24.57 0.43
CA PRO A 387 -27.34 23.84 1.70
C PRO A 387 -28.76 23.81 2.28
N ARG A 388 -29.49 24.94 2.17
CA ARG A 388 -30.90 25.05 2.61
C ARG A 388 -31.87 24.24 1.76
N GLU A 389 -31.58 24.11 0.46
CA GLU A 389 -32.40 23.34 -0.47
C GLU A 389 -32.15 21.84 -0.29
N ALA A 390 -30.89 21.44 -0.12
CA ALA A 390 -30.53 20.05 0.19
C ALA A 390 -31.22 19.55 1.48
N GLN A 391 -31.28 20.40 2.51
CA GLN A 391 -31.96 20.08 3.77
C GLN A 391 -33.48 19.98 3.60
N ARG A 392 -34.11 20.90 2.84
CA ARG A 392 -35.55 20.84 2.54
C ARG A 392 -35.94 19.60 1.73
N ARG A 393 -35.07 19.19 0.80
CA ARG A 393 -35.27 18.00 -0.04
C ARG A 393 -34.90 16.68 0.66
N GLY A 394 -34.38 16.74 1.89
CA GLY A 394 -33.99 15.56 2.65
C GLY A 394 -32.87 14.76 1.97
N VAL A 395 -31.95 15.43 1.26
CA VAL A 395 -30.86 14.76 0.53
C VAL A 395 -29.95 14.05 1.52
N GLN A 396 -29.96 12.72 1.49
CA GLN A 396 -29.08 11.88 2.31
C GLN A 396 -27.77 11.58 1.58
N LYS A 397 -26.67 11.55 2.35
CA LYS A 397 -25.37 11.14 1.83
C LYS A 397 -25.35 9.62 1.69
N HIS A 398 -25.15 9.15 0.47
CA HIS A 398 -24.91 7.74 0.18
C HIS A 398 -23.43 7.56 -0.12
N GLN A 399 -22.82 6.50 0.41
CA GLN A 399 -21.44 6.15 0.15
C GLN A 399 -21.41 4.81 -0.60
N SER A 400 -20.67 4.76 -1.70
CA SER A 400 -20.36 3.54 -2.42
C SER A 400 -18.85 3.30 -2.33
N VAL A 401 -18.45 2.05 -2.13
CA VAL A 401 -17.05 1.63 -2.08
C VAL A 401 -16.76 0.82 -3.33
N PHE A 402 -15.82 1.30 -4.14
CA PHE A 402 -15.38 0.65 -5.36
C PHE A 402 -13.96 0.12 -5.16
N SER A 403 -13.77 -1.18 -5.32
CA SER A 403 -12.45 -1.83 -5.29
C SER A 403 -11.94 -2.02 -6.70
N LEU A 404 -10.71 -1.58 -6.95
CA LEU A 404 -10.01 -1.78 -8.22
C LEU A 404 -8.59 -2.26 -7.96
N ASP A 405 -8.30 -3.49 -8.35
CA ASP A 405 -6.94 -4.02 -8.40
C ASP A 405 -6.43 -4.09 -9.85
N PHE A 406 -5.17 -4.48 -10.00
CA PHE A 406 -4.50 -4.50 -11.30
C PHE A 406 -5.12 -5.53 -12.26
N ASP A 407 -5.60 -6.66 -11.74
CA ASP A 407 -6.23 -7.72 -12.53
C ASP A 407 -7.61 -7.26 -13.03
N THR A 408 -8.43 -6.72 -12.14
CA THR A 408 -9.73 -6.12 -12.47
C THR A 408 -9.57 -4.98 -13.47
N TRP A 409 -8.55 -4.13 -13.32
CA TRP A 409 -8.27 -3.06 -14.28
C TRP A 409 -7.97 -3.59 -15.68
N ARG A 410 -7.16 -4.65 -15.82
CA ARG A 410 -6.91 -5.28 -17.12
C ARG A 410 -8.17 -5.91 -17.70
N GLU A 411 -8.93 -6.61 -16.88
CA GLU A 411 -10.19 -7.24 -17.30
C GLU A 411 -11.20 -6.19 -17.79
N LEU A 412 -11.31 -5.03 -17.10
CA LEU A 412 -12.16 -3.92 -17.55
C LEU A 412 -11.72 -3.39 -18.93
N ILE A 413 -10.42 -3.30 -19.20
CA ILE A 413 -9.91 -2.86 -20.50
C ILE A 413 -10.29 -3.85 -21.61
N GLU A 414 -10.14 -5.15 -21.35
CA GLU A 414 -10.45 -6.20 -22.32
C GLU A 414 -11.96 -6.32 -22.56
N VAL A 415 -12.76 -6.41 -21.49
CA VAL A 415 -14.21 -6.61 -21.57
C VAL A 415 -14.92 -5.43 -22.22
N TYR A 416 -14.54 -4.21 -21.87
CA TYR A 416 -15.14 -2.99 -22.44
C TYR A 416 -14.38 -2.47 -23.68
N ASN A 417 -13.36 -3.20 -24.13
CA ASN A 417 -12.54 -2.86 -25.31
C ASN A 417 -12.04 -1.39 -25.27
N ILE A 418 -11.52 -0.98 -24.12
CA ILE A 418 -11.11 0.41 -23.86
C ILE A 418 -9.75 0.66 -24.54
N LYS A 419 -9.76 1.35 -25.68
CA LYS A 419 -8.54 1.70 -26.41
C LYS A 419 -7.88 2.97 -25.91
N ASP A 420 -8.69 3.96 -25.55
CA ASP A 420 -8.28 5.23 -24.96
C ASP A 420 -9.34 5.67 -23.95
N SER A 421 -8.92 6.37 -22.89
CA SER A 421 -9.82 7.00 -21.92
C SER A 421 -10.29 8.36 -22.43
N ILE A 422 -11.54 8.74 -22.12
CA ILE A 422 -12.06 10.07 -22.45
C ILE A 422 -11.26 11.14 -21.69
N ILE A 423 -10.96 10.92 -20.41
CA ILE A 423 -9.95 11.74 -19.71
C ILE A 423 -8.59 11.49 -20.37
N PRO A 424 -7.93 12.51 -20.94
CA PRO A 424 -6.67 12.30 -21.67
C PRO A 424 -5.57 11.71 -20.78
N HIS A 425 -4.73 10.86 -21.37
CA HIS A 425 -3.53 10.38 -20.70
C HIS A 425 -2.59 11.57 -20.43
N ARG A 426 -2.22 11.74 -19.17
CA ARG A 426 -1.24 12.74 -18.76
C ARG A 426 0.14 12.17 -19.01
N GLU A 427 1.00 12.90 -19.67
CA GLU A 427 2.40 12.53 -19.66
C GLU A 427 2.89 12.68 -18.22
N GLU A 428 3.33 11.58 -17.61
CA GLU A 428 3.93 11.65 -16.29
C GLU A 428 5.17 12.55 -16.41
N GLU A 429 5.17 13.67 -15.69
CA GLU A 429 6.41 14.38 -15.40
C GLU A 429 7.28 13.37 -14.65
N LYS A 430 8.15 12.69 -15.39
CA LYS A 430 9.16 11.84 -14.80
C LYS A 430 10.00 12.78 -13.96
N ASP A 431 9.79 12.75 -12.64
CA ASP A 431 10.73 13.26 -11.67
C ASP A 431 12.12 12.80 -12.14
N ASN A 432 12.95 13.76 -12.55
CA ASN A 432 14.25 13.52 -13.14
C ASN A 432 15.22 13.02 -12.04
N THR A 433 14.98 11.84 -11.47
CA THR A 433 15.84 11.23 -10.45
C THR A 433 16.93 10.33 -11.03
N ALA A 434 17.08 10.30 -12.36
CA ALA A 434 18.25 9.73 -13.05
C ALA A 434 19.22 10.84 -13.50
N GLN A 435 19.62 11.70 -12.57
CA GLN A 435 20.62 12.73 -12.84
C GLN A 435 21.45 12.90 -11.57
N GLY A 436 22.73 12.52 -11.65
CA GLY A 436 23.60 12.23 -10.52
C GLY A 436 23.91 13.44 -9.64
N TRP A 437 22.99 13.84 -8.78
CA TRP A 437 23.24 14.83 -7.74
C TRP A 437 22.49 14.52 -6.45
N ILE A 438 23.03 14.99 -5.33
CA ILE A 438 22.44 14.88 -4.00
C ILE A 438 22.48 16.24 -3.34
N ARG A 439 21.34 16.65 -2.79
CA ARG A 439 21.26 17.78 -1.86
C ARG A 439 21.53 17.25 -0.45
N MET A 440 22.62 17.72 0.15
CA MET A 440 23.08 17.37 1.49
C MET A 440 22.27 18.08 2.57
N SER A 441 22.36 17.63 3.82
CA SER A 441 21.65 18.21 4.97
C SER A 441 22.05 19.67 5.26
N SER A 442 23.28 20.04 4.89
CA SER A 442 23.79 21.42 4.93
C SER A 442 23.12 22.36 3.93
N GLY A 443 22.40 21.82 2.94
CA GLY A 443 21.86 22.56 1.80
C GLY A 443 22.83 22.68 0.62
N SER A 444 24.07 22.18 0.73
CA SER A 444 24.98 22.05 -0.41
C SER A 444 24.58 20.90 -1.34
N ILE A 445 24.94 21.03 -2.62
CA ILE A 445 24.67 20.04 -3.66
C ILE A 445 25.99 19.40 -4.08
N ALA A 446 26.02 18.07 -4.07
CA ALA A 446 27.07 17.25 -4.64
C ALA A 446 26.60 16.66 -5.97
N VAL A 447 27.40 16.79 -7.02
CA VAL A 447 27.12 16.27 -8.36
C VAL A 447 28.11 15.16 -8.69
N PHE A 448 27.65 14.05 -9.20
CA PHE A 448 28.42 12.85 -9.52
C PHE A 448 28.28 12.55 -11.01
N SER A 449 29.41 12.39 -11.71
CA SER A 449 29.48 12.22 -13.16
C SER A 449 28.62 13.26 -13.92
N PRO A 450 29.03 14.55 -13.91
CA PRO A 450 28.23 15.62 -14.48
C PRO A 450 27.90 15.34 -15.96
N VAL A 451 26.62 15.50 -16.28
CA VAL A 451 26.09 15.45 -17.66
C VAL A 451 26.10 16.84 -18.29
N ASN A 452 25.66 16.97 -19.54
CA ASN A 452 25.56 18.27 -20.19
C ASN A 452 24.68 19.24 -19.37
N LEU A 453 25.19 20.44 -19.07
CA LEU A 453 24.52 21.46 -18.26
C LEU A 453 23.49 22.22 -19.12
N THR A 454 22.38 21.56 -19.43
CA THR A 454 21.26 22.15 -20.19
C THR A 454 20.50 23.18 -19.34
N PRO A 455 19.67 24.05 -19.96
CA PRO A 455 18.82 24.99 -19.23
C PRO A 455 17.93 24.31 -18.18
N SER A 456 17.31 23.17 -18.54
CA SER A 456 16.49 22.38 -17.61
C SER A 456 17.28 21.89 -16.40
N VAL A 457 18.50 21.37 -16.60
CA VAL A 457 19.36 20.94 -15.48
C VAL A 457 19.71 22.11 -14.57
N ARG A 458 20.02 23.28 -15.16
CA ARG A 458 20.33 24.50 -14.40
C ARG A 458 19.12 24.99 -13.59
N GLU A 459 17.93 24.98 -14.16
CA GLU A 459 16.69 25.33 -13.46
C GLU A 459 16.43 24.37 -12.29
N THR A 460 16.61 23.06 -12.49
CA THR A 460 16.48 22.07 -11.40
C THR A 460 17.49 22.33 -10.29
N ILE A 461 18.77 22.50 -10.60
CA ILE A 461 19.79 22.83 -9.59
C ILE A 461 19.45 24.13 -8.84
N THR A 462 18.94 25.13 -9.56
CA THR A 462 18.50 26.41 -8.96
C THR A 462 17.33 26.19 -8.00
N SER A 463 16.32 25.39 -8.38
CA SER A 463 15.18 25.05 -7.53
C SER A 463 15.59 24.30 -6.25
N LEU A 464 16.70 23.55 -6.30
CA LEU A 464 17.28 22.85 -5.15
C LEU A 464 18.11 23.76 -4.23
N GLY A 465 18.23 25.05 -4.55
CA GLY A 465 18.97 26.06 -3.81
C GLY A 465 20.26 26.54 -4.49
N GLY A 466 20.63 25.98 -5.64
CA GLY A 466 21.73 26.44 -6.49
C GLY A 466 23.15 26.27 -5.92
N ASN A 467 23.29 25.81 -4.68
CA ASN A 467 24.57 25.73 -3.97
C ASN A 467 25.38 24.47 -4.32
N VAL A 468 25.84 24.35 -5.57
CA VAL A 468 26.73 23.27 -5.99
C VAL A 468 28.11 23.46 -5.39
N LYS A 469 28.48 22.59 -4.45
CA LYS A 469 29.74 22.66 -3.71
C LYS A 469 30.72 21.57 -4.10
N TYR A 470 30.24 20.40 -4.50
CA TYR A 470 31.09 19.27 -4.86
C TYR A 470 30.74 18.74 -6.25
N ILE A 471 31.74 18.47 -7.07
CA ILE A 471 31.59 17.84 -8.39
C ILE A 471 32.56 16.67 -8.48
N ALA A 472 32.05 15.45 -8.46
CA ALA A 472 32.83 14.22 -8.52
C ALA A 472 32.89 13.66 -9.94
N ALA A 473 34.10 13.50 -10.45
CA ALA A 473 34.40 12.62 -11.57
C ALA A 473 34.66 11.22 -11.01
N LEU A 474 33.81 10.25 -11.38
CA LEU A 474 33.85 8.94 -10.75
C LEU A 474 35.06 8.12 -11.22
N ASP A 475 35.55 8.33 -12.44
CA ASP A 475 36.71 7.62 -12.98
C ASP A 475 37.40 8.42 -14.10
N LEU A 476 38.32 7.76 -14.81
CA LEU A 476 39.02 8.32 -15.96
C LEU A 476 38.15 8.53 -17.21
N GLU A 477 36.91 8.07 -17.28
CA GLU A 477 36.01 8.19 -18.44
C GLU A 477 34.82 9.15 -18.17
N HIS A 478 34.32 9.22 -16.94
CA HIS A 478 33.17 10.01 -16.50
C HIS A 478 33.51 11.48 -16.16
N HIS A 479 34.14 12.20 -17.10
CA HIS A 479 34.66 13.54 -16.84
C HIS A 479 34.30 14.62 -17.88
N LEU A 480 33.58 14.27 -18.95
CA LEU A 480 33.41 15.13 -20.12
C LEU A 480 32.88 16.53 -19.77
N HIS A 481 31.89 16.63 -18.89
CA HIS A 481 31.25 17.91 -18.57
C HIS A 481 31.79 18.62 -17.32
N LEU A 482 32.95 18.21 -16.78
CA LEU A 482 33.54 18.90 -15.61
C LEU A 482 33.80 20.39 -15.87
N THR A 483 34.36 20.75 -17.04
CA THR A 483 34.71 22.15 -17.35
C THR A 483 33.47 23.05 -17.43
N PRO A 484 32.41 22.71 -18.20
CA PRO A 484 31.16 23.48 -18.18
C PRO A 484 30.56 23.66 -16.78
N TRP A 485 30.54 22.61 -15.96
CA TRP A 485 30.01 22.69 -14.59
C TRP A 485 30.88 23.56 -13.70
N LYS A 486 32.20 23.43 -13.77
CA LYS A 486 33.14 24.25 -12.99
C LYS A 486 33.07 25.73 -13.40
N ASN A 487 32.85 26.03 -14.67
CA ASN A 487 32.65 27.40 -15.14
C ASN A 487 31.33 27.99 -14.64
N ALA A 488 30.26 27.18 -14.56
CA ALA A 488 28.97 27.60 -14.03
C ALA A 488 28.96 27.75 -12.50
N PHE A 489 29.76 26.93 -11.80
CA PHE A 489 29.90 26.93 -10.34
C PHE A 489 31.39 27.05 -9.95
N PRO A 490 31.98 28.26 -10.03
CA PRO A 490 33.42 28.46 -9.84
C PRO A 490 33.94 28.03 -8.46
N GLU A 491 33.10 28.08 -7.43
CA GLU A 491 33.45 27.69 -6.06
C GLU A 491 33.36 26.18 -5.82
N ALA A 492 32.75 25.42 -6.75
CA ALA A 492 32.56 23.98 -6.57
C ALA A 492 33.89 23.21 -6.59
N GLU A 493 34.14 22.39 -5.59
CA GLU A 493 35.35 21.59 -5.45
C GLU A 493 35.25 20.32 -6.30
N ILE A 494 36.20 20.14 -7.23
CA ILE A 494 36.25 18.92 -8.04
C ILE A 494 36.96 17.81 -7.27
N ILE A 495 36.31 16.65 -7.23
CA ILE A 495 36.80 15.39 -6.68
C ILE A 495 37.10 14.45 -7.86
N ALA A 496 38.28 13.83 -7.88
CA ALA A 496 38.70 12.99 -9.00
C ALA A 496 39.75 11.95 -8.58
N PRO A 497 39.87 10.83 -9.31
CA PRO A 497 41.00 9.91 -9.14
C PRO A 497 42.29 10.48 -9.77
N GLU A 498 43.44 9.96 -9.32
CA GLU A 498 44.73 10.28 -9.92
C GLU A 498 44.81 9.87 -11.39
N GLY A 499 45.55 10.63 -12.20
CA GLY A 499 45.67 10.42 -13.64
C GLY A 499 44.63 11.17 -14.47
N LEU A 500 43.49 11.55 -13.89
CA LEU A 500 42.45 12.27 -14.64
C LEU A 500 42.92 13.69 -15.02
N TRP A 501 43.57 14.39 -14.10
CA TRP A 501 44.08 15.73 -14.37
C TRP A 501 45.09 15.71 -15.52
N GLU A 502 46.03 14.75 -15.51
CA GLU A 502 47.03 14.55 -16.54
C GLU A 502 46.39 14.21 -17.89
N LYS A 503 45.39 13.30 -17.92
CA LYS A 503 44.61 12.95 -19.13
C LYS A 503 43.93 14.19 -19.73
N ARG A 504 43.41 15.09 -18.90
CA ARG A 504 42.76 16.32 -19.36
C ARG A 504 43.74 17.33 -19.96
N GLN A 505 45.01 17.32 -19.57
CA GLN A 505 45.99 18.28 -20.11
C GLN A 505 46.29 18.05 -21.60
N SER A 506 46.08 16.83 -22.11
CA SER A 506 46.25 16.53 -23.54
C SER A 506 45.09 16.99 -24.42
N ASN A 507 43.95 17.41 -23.84
CA ASN A 507 42.81 17.94 -24.60
C ASN A 507 42.66 19.46 -24.33
N PRO A 508 42.88 20.32 -25.35
CA PRO A 508 42.72 21.77 -25.21
C PRO A 508 41.37 22.23 -24.65
N GLU A 509 40.29 21.48 -24.89
CA GLU A 509 38.94 21.80 -24.40
C GLU A 509 38.80 21.67 -22.88
N PHE A 510 39.59 20.78 -22.27
CA PHE A 510 39.46 20.37 -20.87
C PHE A 510 40.61 20.85 -19.99
N LYS A 511 41.60 21.49 -20.60
CA LYS A 511 42.85 21.92 -20.00
C LYS A 511 42.61 22.89 -18.84
N ASP A 512 43.52 22.90 -17.87
CA ASP A 512 43.59 23.90 -16.80
C ASP A 512 42.35 23.98 -15.88
N THR A 513 41.43 23.01 -15.93
CA THR A 513 40.31 22.92 -14.99
C THR A 513 40.85 22.49 -13.60
N PRO A 514 40.69 23.30 -12.54
CA PRO A 514 41.35 23.06 -11.26
C PRO A 514 40.65 21.98 -10.43
N PHE A 515 41.42 21.00 -9.96
CA PHE A 515 40.94 19.92 -9.09
C PHE A 515 41.34 20.18 -7.65
N LYS A 516 40.43 19.93 -6.70
CA LYS A 516 40.69 20.17 -5.27
C LYS A 516 41.09 18.87 -4.57
N HIS A 517 40.32 17.81 -4.80
CA HIS A 517 40.47 16.53 -4.11
C HIS A 517 40.89 15.47 -5.12
N ILE A 518 42.17 15.09 -5.10
CA ILE A 518 42.70 14.05 -5.99
C ILE A 518 42.98 12.79 -5.18
N PHE A 519 42.25 11.72 -5.46
CA PHE A 519 42.41 10.42 -4.81
C PHE A 519 43.62 9.66 -5.38
N ARG A 520 44.61 9.37 -4.53
CA ARG A 520 45.91 8.80 -4.91
C ARG A 520 46.16 7.50 -4.15
N GLN A 521 46.71 6.51 -4.83
CA GLN A 521 47.01 5.20 -4.22
C GLN A 521 47.97 5.33 -3.02
N GLU A 522 48.91 6.27 -3.07
CA GLU A 522 49.90 6.52 -2.00
C GLU A 522 49.27 6.94 -0.66
N ASN A 523 48.10 7.58 -0.70
CA ASN A 523 47.37 8.08 0.48
C ASN A 523 46.10 7.26 0.75
N TYR A 524 45.99 6.07 0.15
CA TYR A 524 44.79 5.25 0.21
C TYR A 524 44.31 5.02 1.66
N GLY A 525 43.01 5.28 1.90
CA GLY A 525 42.38 5.17 3.22
C GLY A 525 42.59 6.37 4.17
N GLN A 526 43.39 7.37 3.79
CA GLN A 526 43.64 8.57 4.60
C GLN A 526 43.03 9.84 4.00
N GLN A 527 42.49 9.76 2.78
CA GLN A 527 41.97 10.91 2.04
C GLN A 527 40.57 11.27 2.53
N ARG A 528 40.35 12.56 2.74
CA ARG A 528 39.10 13.15 3.21
C ARG A 528 38.76 14.33 2.31
N ILE A 529 37.47 14.52 2.04
CA ILE A 529 37.00 15.62 1.18
C ILE A 529 36.71 16.84 2.05
N SER A 530 35.79 16.70 2.99
CA SER A 530 35.49 17.69 4.01
C SER A 530 34.73 17.03 5.16
N GLU A 531 34.71 17.65 6.33
CA GLU A 531 33.93 17.14 7.47
C GLU A 531 32.44 17.00 7.12
N GLU A 532 31.91 17.98 6.38
CA GLU A 532 30.53 17.99 5.90
C GLU A 532 30.24 16.86 4.90
N PHE A 533 31.12 16.64 3.92
CA PHE A 533 30.93 15.59 2.92
C PHE A 533 31.07 14.19 3.54
N ASP A 534 32.12 13.99 4.32
CA ASP A 534 32.41 12.69 4.95
C ASP A 534 31.37 12.34 6.05
N ALA A 535 30.65 13.32 6.60
CA ALA A 535 29.56 13.07 7.53
C ALA A 535 28.40 12.31 6.86
N GLU A 536 28.12 12.59 5.58
CA GLU A 536 27.01 11.98 4.84
C GLU A 536 27.44 10.88 3.86
N PHE A 537 28.70 10.88 3.44
CA PHE A 537 29.21 9.92 2.46
C PHE A 537 30.27 8.99 3.03
N GLU A 538 30.21 7.71 2.67
CA GLU A 538 31.40 6.84 2.66
C GLU A 538 32.00 6.85 1.26
N THR A 539 33.33 6.83 1.15
CA THR A 539 34.04 6.88 -0.13
C THR A 539 35.04 5.74 -0.21
N GLU A 540 35.03 4.99 -1.32
CA GLU A 540 36.02 3.96 -1.62
C GLU A 540 36.71 4.31 -2.93
N TYR A 541 38.05 4.44 -2.87
CA TYR A 541 38.87 4.60 -4.07
C TYR A 541 39.37 3.24 -4.57
N VAL A 542 38.71 2.72 -5.60
CA VAL A 542 39.02 1.45 -6.25
C VAL A 542 40.17 1.64 -7.25
N TYR A 543 41.38 1.89 -6.73
CA TYR A 543 42.59 2.10 -7.56
C TYR A 543 42.99 0.86 -8.38
N GLY A 544 42.52 -0.33 -7.98
CA GLY A 544 42.68 -1.58 -8.73
C GLY A 544 41.78 -1.71 -9.95
N HIS A 545 40.79 -0.82 -10.09
CA HIS A 545 39.94 -0.73 -11.27
C HIS A 545 40.74 -0.21 -12.47
N GLN A 546 40.46 -0.73 -13.67
CA GLN A 546 41.14 -0.35 -14.91
C GLN A 546 41.07 1.18 -15.17
N SER A 547 39.93 1.79 -14.89
CA SER A 547 39.69 3.23 -15.03
C SER A 547 39.90 4.04 -13.76
N ARG A 548 40.35 3.42 -12.65
CA ARG A 548 40.53 4.03 -11.31
C ARG A 548 39.27 4.75 -10.81
N GLU A 549 38.48 4.05 -10.02
CA GLU A 549 37.12 4.49 -9.74
C GLU A 549 36.90 4.96 -8.30
N LEU A 550 36.06 5.98 -8.14
CA LEU A 550 35.56 6.48 -6.87
C LEU A 550 34.10 6.06 -6.72
N VAL A 551 33.83 5.29 -5.67
CA VAL A 551 32.51 4.81 -5.33
C VAL A 551 32.05 5.52 -4.07
N PHE A 552 30.83 6.04 -4.09
CA PHE A 552 30.27 6.80 -2.98
C PHE A 552 29.03 6.10 -2.43
N LEU A 553 28.91 6.03 -1.11
CA LEU A 553 27.67 5.67 -0.43
C LEU A 553 27.11 6.91 0.24
N HIS A 554 25.94 7.37 -0.19
CA HIS A 554 25.17 8.32 0.60
C HIS A 554 24.50 7.59 1.76
N LYS A 555 25.03 7.75 2.98
CA LYS A 555 24.59 7.05 4.19
C LYS A 555 23.12 7.28 4.51
N PRO A 556 22.59 8.53 4.50
CA PRO A 556 21.20 8.78 4.88
C PRO A 556 20.18 8.09 3.97
N SER A 557 20.42 8.07 2.65
CA SER A 557 19.49 7.45 1.69
C SER A 557 19.83 6.00 1.37
N ARG A 558 20.94 5.47 1.90
CA ARG A 558 21.43 4.12 1.59
C ARG A 558 21.59 3.89 0.07
N THR A 559 22.15 4.90 -0.60
CA THR A 559 22.34 4.91 -2.07
C THR A 559 23.80 4.79 -2.42
N LEU A 560 24.17 3.73 -3.15
CA LEU A 560 25.48 3.57 -3.76
C LEU A 560 25.51 4.33 -5.11
N ILE A 561 26.58 5.05 -5.38
CA ILE A 561 26.83 5.79 -6.62
C ILE A 561 28.16 5.31 -7.15
N GLU A 562 28.15 4.85 -8.39
CA GLU A 562 29.32 4.26 -9.06
C GLU A 562 29.32 4.63 -10.55
N GLY A 563 30.51 4.56 -11.16
CA GLY A 563 30.73 4.87 -12.56
C GLY A 563 30.60 3.62 -13.43
N ASP A 564 31.69 2.86 -13.47
CA ASP A 564 31.92 1.69 -14.33
C ASP A 564 32.17 0.41 -13.51
N LEU A 565 31.84 0.41 -12.22
CA LEU A 565 32.07 -0.72 -11.34
C LEU A 565 31.14 -1.86 -11.70
N LEU A 566 29.88 -1.54 -11.98
CA LEU A 566 28.91 -2.44 -12.57
C LEU A 566 27.99 -1.69 -13.54
N PHE A 567 27.23 -2.46 -14.31
CA PHE A 567 26.38 -1.93 -15.38
C PHE A 567 24.99 -2.54 -15.23
N ASN A 568 23.94 -1.76 -15.41
CA ASN A 568 22.56 -2.25 -15.32
C ASN A 568 21.81 -2.09 -16.65
N LEU A 569 22.33 -2.71 -17.70
CA LEU A 569 21.71 -2.63 -19.03
C LEU A 569 20.47 -3.52 -19.15
N PRO A 570 19.49 -3.13 -20.00
CA PRO A 570 19.51 -1.97 -20.91
C PRO A 570 19.15 -0.66 -20.20
N ALA A 571 19.77 0.45 -20.62
CA ALA A 571 19.60 1.78 -20.03
C ALA A 571 18.32 2.50 -20.51
N ARG A 572 17.14 1.93 -20.25
CA ARG A 572 15.85 2.48 -20.66
C ARG A 572 15.61 3.88 -20.10
N GLU A 573 15.96 4.11 -18.85
CA GLU A 573 15.82 5.41 -18.18
C GLU A 573 16.69 6.45 -18.85
N GLN A 574 17.96 6.14 -19.09
CA GLN A 574 18.92 7.06 -19.69
C GLN A 574 18.55 7.41 -21.15
N TYR A 575 18.01 6.46 -21.90
CA TYR A 575 17.56 6.67 -23.28
C TYR A 575 16.15 7.25 -23.40
N SER A 576 15.40 7.39 -22.30
CA SER A 576 13.97 7.70 -22.33
C SER A 576 13.61 9.02 -23.02
N LYS A 577 14.55 9.97 -23.14
CA LYS A 577 14.36 11.28 -23.79
C LYS A 577 15.05 11.41 -25.16
N THR A 578 15.69 10.36 -25.64
CA THR A 578 16.45 10.39 -26.91
C THR A 578 15.56 10.10 -28.12
N GLY A 579 14.39 9.50 -27.92
CA GLY A 579 13.59 8.92 -29.01
C GLY A 579 14.20 7.63 -29.59
N GLU A 580 15.36 7.20 -29.09
CA GLU A 580 16.03 5.96 -29.49
C GLU A 580 15.71 4.84 -28.51
N SER A 581 15.60 3.60 -29.01
CA SER A 581 15.39 2.45 -28.15
C SER A 581 16.70 2.04 -27.48
N ALA A 582 16.68 1.95 -26.15
CA ALA A 582 17.78 1.41 -25.33
C ALA A 582 18.16 -0.05 -25.66
N THR A 583 17.40 -0.70 -26.53
CA THR A 583 17.64 -2.08 -26.99
C THR A 583 17.87 -2.18 -28.49
N SER A 584 17.82 -1.06 -29.21
CA SER A 584 18.09 -1.03 -30.65
C SER A 584 19.59 -0.91 -30.93
N GLY A 585 20.07 -1.66 -31.94
CA GLY A 585 21.47 -1.71 -32.32
C GLY A 585 22.08 -3.11 -32.24
N ILE A 586 22.91 -3.44 -33.23
CA ILE A 586 23.63 -4.72 -33.28
C ILE A 586 24.60 -4.82 -32.10
N TRP A 587 25.27 -3.72 -31.75
CA TRP A 587 26.22 -3.65 -30.63
C TRP A 587 25.56 -3.73 -29.25
N THR A 588 24.41 -3.09 -29.06
CA THR A 588 23.63 -3.18 -27.81
C THR A 588 23.06 -4.57 -27.59
N THR A 589 22.62 -5.25 -28.66
CA THR A 589 22.14 -6.64 -28.58
C THR A 589 23.25 -7.63 -28.22
N ILE A 590 24.46 -7.44 -28.75
CA ILE A 590 25.64 -8.29 -28.47
C ILE A 590 26.22 -8.02 -27.07
N LEU A 591 26.21 -6.76 -26.61
CA LEU A 591 26.80 -6.36 -25.32
C LEU A 591 25.83 -6.47 -24.13
N LYS A 592 24.51 -6.48 -24.36
CA LYS A 592 23.49 -6.59 -23.29
C LYS A 592 23.69 -7.79 -22.35
N PRO A 593 24.01 -9.01 -22.82
CA PRO A 593 24.29 -10.13 -21.91
C PRO A 593 25.54 -9.90 -21.06
N LEU A 594 26.52 -9.12 -21.55
CA LEU A 594 27.79 -8.83 -20.87
C LEU A 594 27.62 -7.82 -19.71
N MET A 595 26.58 -7.00 -19.75
CA MET A 595 26.43 -5.81 -18.91
C MET A 595 25.07 -5.75 -18.19
N THR A 596 24.39 -6.88 -18.03
CA THR A 596 23.13 -6.99 -17.28
C THR A 596 23.36 -7.55 -15.89
N THR A 597 22.67 -6.99 -14.91
CA THR A 597 22.69 -7.45 -13.52
C THR A 597 21.74 -8.61 -13.23
N THR A 598 20.93 -9.02 -14.21
CA THR A 598 19.93 -10.08 -14.03
C THR A 598 20.62 -11.39 -13.64
N PRO A 599 20.27 -12.02 -12.49
CA PRO A 599 20.86 -13.28 -12.08
C PRO A 599 20.75 -14.35 -13.19
N PRO A 600 21.82 -15.12 -13.47
CA PRO A 600 23.06 -15.25 -12.68
C PRO A 600 24.18 -14.24 -13.00
N ALA A 601 23.95 -13.26 -13.89
CA ALA A 601 24.90 -12.22 -14.32
C ALA A 601 26.30 -12.75 -14.74
N THR A 602 26.38 -13.98 -15.24
CA THR A 602 27.65 -14.71 -15.45
C THR A 602 28.63 -13.99 -16.37
N TRP A 603 28.14 -13.35 -17.43
CA TRP A 603 29.01 -12.64 -18.37
C TRP A 603 29.53 -11.33 -17.79
N GLN A 604 28.73 -10.63 -16.99
CA GLN A 604 29.20 -9.46 -16.26
C GLN A 604 30.24 -9.82 -15.22
N LYS A 605 30.06 -10.92 -14.46
CA LYS A 605 31.10 -11.47 -13.57
C LYS A 605 32.43 -11.68 -14.32
N ARG A 606 32.38 -12.30 -15.50
CA ARG A 606 33.56 -12.50 -16.36
C ARG A 606 34.17 -11.18 -16.81
N PHE A 607 33.35 -10.22 -17.20
CA PHE A 607 33.82 -8.90 -17.62
C PHE A 607 34.55 -8.18 -16.47
N VAL A 608 33.94 -8.12 -15.29
CA VAL A 608 34.56 -7.50 -14.10
C VAL A 608 35.88 -8.24 -13.74
N TRP A 609 35.88 -9.58 -13.79
CA TRP A 609 37.05 -10.40 -13.45
C TRP A 609 38.22 -10.29 -14.43
N TYR A 610 37.96 -10.35 -15.73
CA TYR A 610 39.00 -10.42 -16.76
C TYR A 610 39.39 -9.05 -17.33
N VAL A 611 38.51 -8.05 -17.23
CA VAL A 611 38.72 -6.72 -17.80
C VAL A 611 38.90 -5.68 -16.70
N LEU A 612 37.87 -5.41 -15.91
CA LEU A 612 37.85 -4.27 -14.98
C LEU A 612 38.84 -4.41 -13.83
N SER A 613 39.01 -5.62 -13.30
CA SER A 613 39.95 -5.92 -12.22
C SER A 613 41.34 -6.37 -12.70
N LYS A 614 41.61 -6.35 -14.02
CA LYS A 614 42.86 -6.90 -14.60
C LYS A 614 44.11 -6.18 -14.10
N ARG A 615 44.02 -4.88 -13.86
CA ARG A 615 45.13 -4.01 -13.43
C ARG A 615 45.72 -4.48 -12.09
N ASP A 616 44.89 -4.57 -11.06
CA ASP A 616 45.26 -5.11 -9.75
C ASP A 616 44.05 -5.78 -9.10
N ARG A 617 43.91 -7.08 -9.39
CA ARG A 617 42.77 -7.86 -8.91
C ARG A 617 42.73 -7.98 -7.39
N LYS A 618 43.89 -8.04 -6.72
CA LYS A 618 43.94 -8.16 -5.27
C LYS A 618 43.40 -6.89 -4.62
N ALA A 619 43.87 -5.73 -5.05
CA ALA A 619 43.35 -4.46 -4.59
C ALA A 619 41.85 -4.30 -4.88
N PHE A 620 41.43 -4.63 -6.10
CA PHE A 620 40.02 -4.61 -6.50
C PHE A 620 39.16 -5.49 -5.59
N THR A 621 39.60 -6.72 -5.30
CA THR A 621 38.91 -7.66 -4.41
C THR A 621 38.71 -7.07 -3.02
N GLU A 622 39.75 -6.45 -2.46
CA GLU A 622 39.68 -5.83 -1.14
C GLU A 622 38.71 -4.63 -1.11
N SER A 623 38.64 -3.85 -2.19
CA SER A 623 37.65 -2.79 -2.33
C SER A 623 36.22 -3.35 -2.38
N MET A 624 35.98 -4.43 -3.13
CA MET A 624 34.65 -5.04 -3.21
C MET A 624 34.19 -5.55 -1.84
N ARG A 625 35.11 -6.12 -1.05
CA ARG A 625 34.83 -6.55 0.33
C ARG A 625 34.54 -5.41 1.29
N ARG A 626 35.12 -4.22 1.06
CA ARG A 626 34.81 -3.03 1.86
C ARG A 626 33.44 -2.48 1.49
N ILE A 627 33.15 -2.35 0.19
CA ILE A 627 31.84 -1.89 -0.30
C ILE A 627 30.72 -2.85 0.16
N ASP A 628 30.96 -4.17 0.15
CA ASP A 628 29.95 -5.14 0.61
C ASP A 628 29.54 -4.99 2.10
N LYS A 629 30.43 -4.41 2.93
CA LYS A 629 30.14 -4.12 4.34
C LYS A 629 29.26 -2.89 4.54
N TRP A 630 29.12 -2.04 3.53
CA TRP A 630 28.25 -0.87 3.59
C TRP A 630 26.77 -1.29 3.56
N GLU A 631 25.92 -0.52 4.23
CA GLU A 631 24.45 -0.72 4.17
C GLU A 631 23.85 0.14 3.04
N PHE A 632 23.55 -0.48 1.89
CA PHE A 632 22.86 0.20 0.78
C PHE A 632 21.68 -0.63 0.25
N ASN A 633 20.63 0.05 -0.20
CA ASN A 633 19.46 -0.57 -0.81
C ASN A 633 19.20 -0.08 -2.24
N ARG A 634 19.72 1.11 -2.58
CA ARG A 634 19.62 1.72 -3.92
C ARG A 634 21.00 1.83 -4.55
N LEU A 635 21.10 1.72 -5.87
CA LEU A 635 22.35 1.90 -6.63
C LEU A 635 22.09 2.70 -7.91
N ILE A 636 22.87 3.76 -8.10
CA ILE A 636 22.88 4.60 -9.30
C ILE A 636 24.16 4.30 -10.10
N PRO A 637 24.07 3.58 -11.23
CA PRO A 637 25.20 3.39 -12.14
C PRO A 637 25.32 4.59 -13.11
N CYS A 638 26.51 4.86 -13.64
CA CYS A 638 26.61 5.76 -14.81
C CYS A 638 26.11 5.11 -16.09
N HIS A 639 26.03 3.77 -16.14
CA HIS A 639 25.55 3.02 -17.30
C HIS A 639 24.49 1.99 -16.92
N GLY A 640 23.25 2.26 -17.33
CA GLY A 640 22.10 1.41 -17.04
C GLY A 640 20.98 2.12 -16.28
N ASP A 641 19.94 1.36 -15.99
CA ASP A 641 18.81 1.83 -15.18
C ASP A 641 19.20 1.86 -13.70
N VAL A 642 18.59 2.77 -12.94
CA VAL A 642 18.79 2.82 -11.49
C VAL A 642 18.20 1.56 -10.83
N ILE A 643 18.91 1.00 -9.85
CA ILE A 643 18.38 -0.08 -9.02
C ILE A 643 17.76 0.54 -7.77
N GLU A 644 16.44 0.72 -7.80
CA GLU A 644 15.69 1.42 -6.73
C GLU A 644 15.63 0.65 -5.39
N SER A 645 15.69 -0.68 -5.42
CA SER A 645 15.69 -1.52 -4.20
C SER A 645 16.42 -2.84 -4.39
N GLY A 646 16.88 -3.45 -3.29
CA GLY A 646 17.59 -4.73 -3.33
C GLY A 646 18.99 -4.66 -3.92
N ALA A 647 19.57 -3.45 -4.04
CA ALA A 647 20.85 -3.24 -4.70
C ALA A 647 22.01 -4.03 -4.10
N GLN A 648 22.03 -4.27 -2.78
CA GLN A 648 23.08 -5.08 -2.16
C GLN A 648 23.05 -6.55 -2.63
N GLY A 649 21.87 -7.11 -2.90
CA GLY A 649 21.75 -8.45 -3.49
C GLY A 649 22.26 -8.49 -4.93
N VAL A 650 21.98 -7.45 -5.71
CA VAL A 650 22.50 -7.29 -7.07
C VAL A 650 24.02 -7.15 -7.08
N PHE A 651 24.57 -6.28 -6.23
CA PHE A 651 26.01 -6.11 -6.06
C PHE A 651 26.69 -7.43 -5.70
N ARG A 652 26.17 -8.15 -4.70
CA ARG A 652 26.70 -9.48 -4.31
C ARG A 652 26.61 -10.50 -5.43
N THR A 653 25.55 -10.44 -6.25
CA THR A 653 25.42 -11.28 -7.42
C THR A 653 26.53 -10.98 -8.42
N VAL A 654 26.72 -9.72 -8.84
CA VAL A 654 27.74 -9.37 -9.84
C VAL A 654 29.17 -9.55 -9.31
N MET A 655 29.40 -9.29 -8.02
CA MET A 655 30.72 -9.34 -7.38
C MET A 655 31.03 -10.68 -6.70
N GLU A 656 30.20 -11.71 -6.90
CA GLU A 656 30.30 -13.01 -6.22
C GLU A 656 31.74 -13.57 -6.19
N TRP A 657 32.46 -13.55 -7.32
CA TRP A 657 33.81 -14.12 -7.44
C TRP A 657 34.88 -13.40 -6.61
N PHE A 658 34.60 -12.18 -6.13
CA PHE A 658 35.48 -11.42 -5.25
C PHE A 658 35.10 -11.57 -3.76
N LEU A 659 33.84 -11.90 -3.50
CA LEU A 659 33.25 -11.99 -2.16
C LEU A 659 33.28 -13.42 -1.60
N THR A 660 33.21 -14.42 -2.46
CA THR A 660 33.37 -15.83 -2.08
C THR A 660 34.86 -16.18 -2.05
N ASN A 661 35.33 -16.63 -0.88
CA ASN A 661 36.63 -17.29 -0.71
C ASN A 661 36.42 -18.80 -0.76
#